data_AF-A0A7J9E8I7-F1
#
_entry.id   AF-A0A7J9E8I7-F1
#
_cell.length_a   1.000
_cell.length_b   1.000
_cell.length_c   1.000
_cell.angle_alpha   90.00
_cell.angle_beta   90.00
_cell.angle_gamma   90.00
#
_symmetry.space_group_name_H-M   'P 1'
#
loop_
_entity.id
_entity.type
_entity.pdbx_description
1 polymer ?
#
loop_
_entity_poly.entity_id
_entity_poly.type
_entity_poly.pdbx_seq_one_letter_code
_entity_poly.pdbx_strand_id
1 'polypeptide(L)'
;MGGKMELEQPVVIETSEAATKVKPANDHSKNMPSSPSASTWSHVSSRLCHGSESFRNLEMGVPKVNSYEKKLSWLRSQVIGGDAEFESPFGTRKLTYADNTASGRCLHYIENFIINNVLPFYGNIHTCDSYVGQRTTKMVHEASNYIKRCMGGGEDDAILFCGSGTTAAIKKLQEVMGITVPSIMRDKVIKCLSNEERWVVFVGPYEHHSNLLSWRQSLAEVVEIGLNEDGLIDIEALKQQLELFKYRNRPLLGTFSACSNVTGIQSNTREIAKLMHRYGGFVCFDFAASGPYVAMDMKSGEIDGYDGMFLGPHKFIGGPGSPGILLMSKALYQLGNSPPSTCGGGTVDYVNGFDEKDTLYLSDIEERENGGTPQIIQMIRAALAFWVKEYIGYQVIAKQEKSYLQQALNRLLPNQNIKVLGNTSSHTKRQAILSFLVYSTTNSAPISNQEDELFMWGETGNKRDKPLNGQFVATLLNDLFGIQARGGCACAGPYGHCLLGIDQTQSLAIREAIKKGYVGAKPGYTRVGFPYYMSNEEFEYIVAALEFVALYGQRFLPLYHFDLRTGNWTFKNKALIKDTCDDGIPVPDLATAFQAINTDRESDKTDARKKDNSSIVLKYSSYLESAKRIAALLPKFPSQRRFQEDFGVELYFRV
;
A
#
# COMPACT_ATOMS: atom_id res chain seq x y z
N MET A 1 1.22 -63.24 34.99
CA MET A 1 1.25 -64.52 34.24
C MET A 1 1.87 -64.25 32.87
N GLY A 2 2.49 -65.25 32.24
CA GLY A 2 3.35 -65.04 31.07
C GLY A 2 2.62 -65.02 29.72
N GLY A 3 3.25 -64.37 28.74
CA GLY A 3 2.87 -64.39 27.33
C GLY A 3 3.93 -63.66 26.49
N LYS A 4 4.71 -64.40 25.69
CA LYS A 4 5.57 -63.88 24.63
C LYS A 4 4.86 -64.04 23.29
N MET A 5 4.98 -63.05 22.41
CA MET A 5 4.90 -63.09 20.94
C MET A 5 4.95 -61.63 20.45
N GLU A 6 5.45 -61.28 19.27
CA GLU A 6 6.61 -61.82 18.54
C GLU A 6 7.10 -60.71 17.56
N LEU A 7 8.30 -60.82 16.99
CA LEU A 7 8.89 -59.81 16.10
C LEU A 7 8.93 -60.34 14.66
N GLU A 8 8.13 -59.75 13.76
CA GLU A 8 8.16 -60.07 12.33
C GLU A 8 8.69 -58.91 11.48
N GLN A 9 9.84 -59.14 10.84
CA GLN A 9 10.34 -58.49 9.64
C GLN A 9 11.36 -59.45 8.96
N PRO A 10 11.65 -59.33 7.65
CA PRO A 10 10.90 -58.67 6.58
C PRO A 10 10.51 -59.65 5.45
N VAL A 11 9.72 -59.19 4.46
CA VAL A 11 9.57 -59.89 3.17
C VAL A 11 10.37 -59.14 2.11
N VAL A 12 11.37 -59.82 1.54
CA VAL A 12 12.11 -59.37 0.35
C VAL A 12 11.39 -59.88 -0.90
N ILE A 13 11.24 -59.04 -1.92
CA ILE A 13 10.80 -59.44 -3.26
C ILE A 13 11.87 -59.02 -4.26
N GLU A 14 12.63 -59.99 -4.75
CA GLU A 14 13.48 -59.83 -5.93
C GLU A 14 12.65 -60.06 -7.20
N THR A 15 12.81 -59.20 -8.21
CA THR A 15 12.52 -59.53 -9.61
C THR A 15 13.65 -58.98 -10.49
N SER A 16 14.01 -59.74 -11.52
CA SER A 16 15.35 -59.70 -12.14
C SER A 16 15.54 -58.63 -13.22
N GLU A 17 16.81 -58.23 -13.41
CA GLU A 17 17.29 -57.44 -14.54
C GLU A 17 17.06 -58.11 -15.91
N ALA A 18 16.99 -57.28 -16.96
CA ALA A 18 17.36 -57.68 -18.31
C ALA A 18 17.91 -56.48 -19.11
N ALA A 19 19.20 -56.52 -19.45
CA ALA A 19 19.83 -55.58 -20.39
C ALA A 19 19.41 -55.93 -21.85
N THR A 20 19.72 -55.20 -22.94
CA THR A 20 20.92 -54.38 -23.23
C THR A 20 20.71 -53.58 -24.53
N LYS A 21 21.29 -52.37 -24.66
CA LYS A 21 22.19 -51.93 -25.78
C LYS A 21 22.56 -50.44 -25.70
N VAL A 22 23.69 -50.09 -26.32
CA VAL A 22 24.47 -48.86 -26.03
C VAL A 22 25.22 -48.34 -27.28
N LYS A 23 25.37 -47.00 -27.39
CA LYS A 23 26.30 -46.21 -28.25
C LYS A 23 26.03 -46.14 -29.78
N PRO A 24 26.62 -45.17 -30.54
CA PRO A 24 27.51 -44.06 -30.12
C PRO A 24 27.22 -42.62 -30.67
N ALA A 25 27.53 -41.63 -29.82
CA ALA A 25 28.34 -40.41 -30.04
C ALA A 25 28.05 -39.30 -31.12
N ASN A 26 28.23 -38.06 -30.63
CA ASN A 26 28.76 -36.82 -31.26
C ASN A 26 28.07 -36.14 -32.46
N ASP A 27 27.74 -34.84 -32.29
CA ASP A 27 28.63 -33.76 -32.79
C ASP A 27 28.50 -32.46 -31.94
N HIS A 28 29.40 -31.48 -32.12
CA HIS A 28 29.45 -30.21 -31.39
C HIS A 28 29.09 -28.98 -32.26
N SER A 29 28.17 -28.13 -31.79
CA SER A 29 28.11 -26.71 -32.24
C SER A 29 27.67 -25.75 -31.14
N LYS A 30 28.05 -24.47 -31.26
CA LYS A 30 28.12 -23.49 -30.16
C LYS A 30 26.90 -22.55 -30.07
N ASN A 31 26.64 -22.09 -28.83
CA ASN A 31 26.12 -20.76 -28.44
C ASN A 31 24.84 -20.20 -29.09
N MET A 32 23.75 -20.13 -28.32
CA MET A 32 23.15 -18.86 -27.81
C MET A 32 21.85 -19.16 -27.04
N PRO A 33 21.60 -18.58 -25.84
CA PRO A 33 20.33 -18.75 -25.14
C PRO A 33 19.24 -17.85 -25.74
N SER A 34 18.28 -18.44 -26.45
CA SER A 34 17.08 -17.74 -26.93
C SER A 34 16.15 -17.33 -25.78
N SER A 35 15.51 -16.18 -25.89
CA SER A 35 14.54 -15.68 -24.91
C SER A 35 13.32 -16.59 -24.76
N PRO A 36 12.74 -16.73 -23.55
CA PRO A 36 11.56 -17.56 -23.34
C PRO A 36 10.35 -16.98 -24.10
N SER A 37 9.69 -17.82 -24.89
CA SER A 37 8.58 -17.42 -25.75
C SER A 37 7.31 -17.07 -24.96
N ALA A 38 6.53 -16.13 -25.48
CA ALA A 38 5.40 -15.51 -24.77
C ALA A 38 4.12 -16.38 -24.66
N SER A 39 4.20 -17.68 -24.93
CA SER A 39 3.04 -18.58 -25.06
C SER A 39 2.54 -19.21 -23.76
N THR A 40 3.37 -19.33 -22.73
CA THR A 40 3.07 -20.14 -21.52
C THR A 40 2.14 -19.48 -20.50
N TRP A 41 1.77 -18.21 -20.68
CA TRP A 41 1.15 -17.37 -19.63
C TRP A 41 -0.37 -17.16 -19.77
N SER A 42 -1.00 -17.65 -20.83
CA SER A 42 -2.41 -17.37 -21.14
C SER A 42 -3.45 -18.14 -20.30
N HIS A 43 -3.04 -19.19 -19.58
CA HIS A 43 -3.94 -20.13 -18.88
C HIS A 43 -3.80 -20.16 -17.35
N VAL A 44 -3.25 -19.12 -16.71
CA VAL A 44 -3.05 -19.09 -15.24
C VAL A 44 -4.37 -18.90 -14.46
N SER A 45 -5.39 -18.30 -15.09
CA SER A 45 -6.62 -17.76 -14.47
C SER A 45 -7.54 -18.73 -13.70
N SER A 46 -7.26 -20.03 -13.65
CA SER A 46 -8.17 -21.05 -13.10
C SER A 46 -7.57 -21.96 -12.01
N ARG A 47 -6.33 -21.73 -11.54
CA ARG A 47 -5.67 -22.65 -10.59
C ARG A 47 -6.41 -22.84 -9.25
N LEU A 48 -7.04 -21.81 -8.71
CA LEU A 48 -7.89 -21.93 -7.52
C LEU A 48 -9.21 -22.67 -7.82
N CYS A 49 -9.73 -22.58 -9.05
CA CYS A 49 -11.05 -23.09 -9.41
C CYS A 49 -11.02 -24.54 -9.91
N HIS A 50 -9.91 -24.97 -10.51
CA HIS A 50 -9.69 -26.34 -10.99
C HIS A 50 -8.89 -27.21 -10.00
N GLY A 51 -8.11 -26.59 -9.10
CA GLY A 51 -7.23 -27.29 -8.15
C GLY A 51 -7.76 -27.40 -6.72
N SER A 52 -8.98 -26.94 -6.44
CA SER A 52 -9.65 -27.00 -5.13
C SER A 52 -11.07 -27.51 -5.31
N GLU A 53 -11.61 -28.15 -4.27
CA GLU A 53 -13.03 -28.50 -4.26
C GLU A 53 -13.91 -27.38 -3.69
N SER A 54 -13.41 -26.65 -2.69
CA SER A 54 -14.15 -25.60 -1.98
C SER A 54 -14.41 -24.37 -2.85
N PHE A 55 -13.55 -24.10 -3.85
CA PHE A 55 -13.61 -22.94 -4.72
C PHE A 55 -14.12 -23.23 -6.15
N ARG A 56 -14.68 -24.42 -6.42
CA ARG A 56 -15.27 -24.78 -7.74
C ARG A 56 -16.30 -23.78 -8.26
N ASN A 57 -17.05 -23.13 -7.36
CA ASN A 57 -18.08 -22.14 -7.69
C ASN A 57 -17.52 -20.77 -8.12
N LEU A 58 -16.22 -20.52 -7.99
CA LEU A 58 -15.58 -19.20 -8.12
C LEU A 58 -15.47 -18.68 -9.57
N GLU A 59 -15.85 -19.46 -10.58
CA GLU A 59 -16.02 -18.97 -11.95
C GLU A 59 -17.48 -18.64 -12.32
N MET A 60 -18.45 -18.88 -11.42
CA MET A 60 -19.85 -18.57 -11.70
C MET A 60 -20.10 -17.06 -11.64
N GLY A 61 -20.77 -16.52 -12.66
CA GLY A 61 -21.02 -15.08 -12.81
C GLY A 61 -19.82 -14.25 -13.31
N VAL A 62 -18.69 -14.90 -13.61
CA VAL A 62 -17.44 -14.24 -14.04
C VAL A 62 -17.34 -14.23 -15.58
N PRO A 63 -16.98 -13.11 -16.23
CA PRO A 63 -16.82 -13.05 -17.69
C PRO A 63 -15.72 -14.00 -18.22
N LYS A 64 -16.13 -15.09 -18.89
CA LYS A 64 -15.21 -16.06 -19.54
C LYS A 64 -14.62 -15.54 -20.87
N VAL A 65 -14.42 -14.23 -21.03
CA VAL A 65 -14.01 -13.59 -22.29
C VAL A 65 -12.62 -12.97 -22.15
N ASN A 66 -11.74 -13.20 -23.13
CA ASN A 66 -10.35 -12.75 -23.11
C ASN A 66 -10.13 -11.23 -23.34
N SER A 67 -11.19 -10.43 -23.51
CA SER A 67 -11.07 -8.95 -23.55
C SER A 67 -10.84 -8.42 -22.14
N TYR A 68 -9.70 -7.76 -21.94
CA TYR A 68 -9.38 -7.14 -20.66
C TYR A 68 -10.31 -5.96 -20.34
N GLU A 69 -10.85 -5.25 -21.34
CA GLU A 69 -11.87 -4.21 -21.10
C GLU A 69 -13.10 -4.79 -20.39
N LYS A 70 -13.57 -5.97 -20.83
CA LYS A 70 -14.69 -6.68 -20.18
C LYS A 70 -14.35 -7.12 -18.76
N LYS A 71 -13.12 -7.58 -18.51
CA LYS A 71 -12.65 -7.94 -17.17
C LYS A 71 -12.60 -6.73 -16.22
N LEU A 72 -12.03 -5.61 -16.67
CA LEU A 72 -11.94 -4.37 -15.89
C LEU A 72 -13.31 -3.73 -15.67
N SER A 73 -14.20 -3.77 -16.66
CA SER A 73 -15.57 -3.24 -16.54
C SER A 73 -16.43 -4.08 -15.60
N TRP A 74 -16.25 -5.40 -15.57
CA TRP A 74 -16.85 -6.25 -14.54
C TRP A 74 -16.28 -5.92 -13.15
N LEU A 75 -14.96 -5.77 -13.01
CA LEU A 75 -14.37 -5.43 -11.72
C LEU A 75 -14.90 -4.09 -11.17
N ARG A 76 -15.08 -3.07 -12.02
CA ARG A 76 -15.78 -1.83 -11.65
C ARG A 76 -17.21 -2.08 -11.16
N SER A 77 -18.00 -2.87 -11.89
CA SER A 77 -19.39 -3.15 -11.49
C SER A 77 -19.53 -3.95 -10.20
N GLN A 78 -18.44 -4.57 -9.72
CA GLN A 78 -18.41 -5.26 -8.43
C GLN A 78 -18.02 -4.33 -7.26
N VAL A 79 -17.55 -3.09 -7.47
CA VAL A 79 -17.12 -2.19 -6.39
C VAL A 79 -18.30 -1.76 -5.53
N ILE A 80 -18.30 -2.16 -4.26
CA ILE A 80 -19.35 -1.78 -3.31
C ILE A 80 -19.32 -0.26 -3.10
N GLY A 81 -20.45 0.39 -3.36
CA GLY A 81 -20.60 1.84 -3.29
C GLY A 81 -19.80 2.61 -4.36
N GLY A 82 -19.60 2.03 -5.55
CA GLY A 82 -18.99 2.73 -6.69
C GLY A 82 -19.80 3.93 -7.20
N ASP A 83 -21.11 3.94 -6.95
CA ASP A 83 -22.04 5.04 -7.24
C ASP A 83 -22.58 5.72 -5.97
N ALA A 84 -21.85 5.61 -4.86
CA ALA A 84 -22.20 6.32 -3.62
C ALA A 84 -22.02 7.84 -3.80
N GLU A 85 -23.00 8.61 -3.34
CA GLU A 85 -22.93 10.08 -3.27
C GLU A 85 -23.00 10.55 -1.80
N PHE A 86 -22.45 11.73 -1.52
CA PHE A 86 -22.48 12.36 -0.20
C PHE A 86 -22.69 13.87 -0.31
N GLU A 87 -23.17 14.50 0.76
CA GLU A 87 -23.32 15.95 0.84
C GLU A 87 -21.98 16.62 1.20
N SER A 88 -21.50 17.52 0.34
CA SER A 88 -20.36 18.40 0.63
C SER A 88 -20.83 19.84 0.89
N PRO A 89 -19.95 20.76 1.36
CA PRO A 89 -20.26 22.18 1.44
C PRO A 89 -20.69 22.84 0.11
N PHE A 90 -20.39 22.17 -1.02
CA PHE A 90 -20.74 22.61 -2.38
C PHE A 90 -21.85 21.74 -3.00
N GLY A 91 -22.65 21.08 -2.17
CA GLY A 91 -23.76 20.21 -2.57
C GLY A 91 -23.37 18.75 -2.75
N THR A 92 -24.26 17.97 -3.35
CA THR A 92 -24.11 16.52 -3.52
C THR A 92 -22.93 16.17 -4.43
N ARG A 93 -22.11 15.18 -4.06
CA ARG A 93 -20.93 14.73 -4.83
C ARG A 93 -20.83 13.21 -4.90
N LYS A 94 -20.52 12.66 -6.08
CA LYS A 94 -20.12 11.26 -6.25
C LYS A 94 -18.76 10.98 -5.60
N LEU A 95 -18.72 9.98 -4.72
CA LEU A 95 -17.51 9.52 -4.03
C LEU A 95 -16.54 8.90 -5.05
N THR A 96 -15.51 9.65 -5.42
CA THR A 96 -14.52 9.26 -6.43
C THR A 96 -13.24 8.83 -5.71
N TYR A 97 -12.98 7.52 -5.60
CA TYR A 97 -12.01 6.99 -4.64
C TYR A 97 -10.56 6.94 -5.17
N ALA A 98 -9.70 7.84 -4.65
CA ALA A 98 -8.32 8.02 -5.11
C ALA A 98 -7.23 7.64 -4.09
N ASP A 99 -7.56 7.09 -2.93
CA ASP A 99 -6.59 6.71 -1.86
C ASP A 99 -6.27 5.19 -1.83
N ASN A 100 -6.32 4.54 -3.00
CA ASN A 100 -6.12 3.09 -3.19
C ASN A 100 -4.78 2.54 -2.62
N THR A 101 -3.79 3.41 -2.39
CA THR A 101 -2.51 3.07 -1.73
C THR A 101 -2.64 2.84 -0.21
N ALA A 102 -3.70 3.34 0.42
CA ALA A 102 -4.02 3.09 1.83
C ALA A 102 -4.84 1.82 2.03
N SER A 103 -5.89 1.63 1.22
CA SER A 103 -6.80 0.47 1.26
C SER A 103 -7.44 0.26 -0.10
N GLY A 104 -7.78 -0.99 -0.44
CA GLY A 104 -8.72 -1.29 -1.52
C GLY A 104 -10.17 -1.03 -1.12
N ARG A 105 -11.08 -1.16 -2.08
CA ARG A 105 -12.55 -1.19 -1.88
C ARG A 105 -13.06 -2.63 -1.78
N CYS A 106 -14.17 -2.86 -1.09
CA CYS A 106 -14.83 -4.18 -1.04
C CYS A 106 -15.55 -4.52 -2.35
N LEU A 107 -15.79 -5.81 -2.60
CA LEU A 107 -16.39 -6.32 -3.84
C LEU A 107 -17.65 -7.14 -3.58
N HIS A 108 -18.75 -6.81 -4.24
CA HIS A 108 -20.00 -7.57 -4.21
C HIS A 108 -19.76 -9.06 -4.48
N TYR A 109 -18.88 -9.38 -5.44
CA TYR A 109 -18.51 -10.76 -5.76
C TYR A 109 -17.94 -11.54 -4.55
N ILE A 110 -17.06 -10.91 -3.77
CA ILE A 110 -16.40 -11.54 -2.62
C ILE A 110 -17.35 -11.63 -1.43
N GLU A 111 -18.12 -10.57 -1.14
CA GLU A 111 -19.12 -10.64 -0.05
C GLU A 111 -20.18 -11.71 -0.36
N ASN A 112 -20.69 -11.75 -1.60
CA ASN A 112 -21.66 -12.76 -2.02
C ASN A 112 -21.05 -14.18 -2.02
N PHE A 113 -19.76 -14.36 -2.35
CA PHE A 113 -19.12 -15.66 -2.20
C PHE A 113 -19.09 -16.10 -0.74
N ILE A 114 -18.66 -15.22 0.17
CA ILE A 114 -18.56 -15.48 1.61
C ILE A 114 -19.95 -15.79 2.21
N ILE A 115 -20.95 -14.95 1.93
CA ILE A 115 -22.33 -15.11 2.43
C ILE A 115 -22.96 -16.42 1.97
N ASN A 116 -22.72 -16.86 0.73
CA ASN A 116 -23.41 -18.02 0.16
C ASN A 116 -22.63 -19.35 0.24
N ASN A 117 -21.29 -19.32 0.34
CA ASN A 117 -20.45 -20.53 0.27
C ASN A 117 -19.62 -20.80 1.55
N VAL A 118 -19.38 -19.77 2.37
CA VAL A 118 -18.55 -19.86 3.60
C VAL A 118 -19.42 -19.86 4.84
N LEU A 119 -20.17 -18.79 5.09
CA LEU A 119 -20.96 -18.61 6.32
C LEU A 119 -21.97 -19.75 6.60
N PRO A 120 -22.70 -20.31 5.60
CA PRO A 120 -23.68 -21.38 5.85
C PRO A 120 -23.08 -22.72 6.25
N PHE A 121 -21.75 -22.88 6.11
CA PHE A 121 -21.01 -24.11 6.40
C PHE A 121 -19.86 -23.89 7.38
N TYR A 122 -19.85 -22.75 8.07
CA TYR A 122 -18.79 -22.36 8.99
C TYR A 122 -18.76 -23.28 10.22
N GLY A 123 -17.64 -23.98 10.40
CA GLY A 123 -17.26 -24.64 11.65
C GLY A 123 -15.98 -24.01 12.19
N ASN A 124 -15.67 -24.24 13.47
CA ASN A 124 -14.30 -24.01 13.93
C ASN A 124 -13.38 -25.10 13.32
N ILE A 125 -12.10 -24.77 13.18
CA ILE A 125 -11.08 -25.74 12.71
C ILE A 125 -10.43 -26.44 13.91
N HIS A 126 -9.27 -27.07 13.73
CA HIS A 126 -8.59 -27.96 14.69
C HIS A 126 -9.31 -29.30 14.99
N THR A 127 -10.61 -29.44 14.67
CA THR A 127 -11.31 -30.73 14.67
C THR A 127 -12.03 -30.95 13.34
N CYS A 128 -11.97 -32.18 12.82
CA CYS A 128 -12.46 -32.53 11.47
C CYS A 128 -13.58 -33.60 11.49
N ASP A 129 -14.07 -33.95 12.67
CA ASP A 129 -15.08 -35.01 12.89
C ASP A 129 -16.47 -34.62 12.41
N SER A 130 -16.72 -33.31 12.27
CA SER A 130 -17.96 -32.76 11.73
C SER A 130 -17.78 -32.25 10.30
N TYR A 131 -18.85 -32.38 9.49
CA TYR A 131 -18.87 -31.90 8.10
C TYR A 131 -18.44 -30.43 7.96
N VAL A 132 -18.89 -29.55 8.87
CA VAL A 132 -18.55 -28.12 8.85
C VAL A 132 -17.11 -27.84 9.29
N GLY A 133 -16.58 -28.59 10.25
CA GLY A 133 -15.17 -28.53 10.64
C GLY A 133 -14.26 -28.96 9.50
N GLN A 134 -14.47 -30.19 8.98
CA GLN A 134 -13.71 -30.74 7.85
C GLN A 134 -13.73 -29.81 6.63
N ARG A 135 -14.91 -29.29 6.26
CA ARG A 135 -15.08 -28.37 5.12
C ARG A 135 -14.40 -27.03 5.34
N THR A 136 -14.45 -26.48 6.56
CA THR A 136 -13.82 -25.20 6.87
C THR A 136 -12.30 -25.34 6.90
N THR A 137 -11.76 -26.37 7.55
CA THR A 137 -10.32 -26.70 7.54
C THR A 137 -9.81 -26.87 6.10
N LYS A 138 -10.51 -27.66 5.27
CA LYS A 138 -10.14 -27.84 3.85
C LYS A 138 -10.13 -26.52 3.09
N MET A 139 -11.15 -25.68 3.24
CA MET A 139 -11.22 -24.39 2.53
C MET A 139 -10.11 -23.42 2.99
N VAL A 140 -9.76 -23.43 4.28
CA VAL A 140 -8.63 -22.64 4.82
C VAL A 140 -7.30 -23.16 4.28
N HIS A 141 -7.06 -24.47 4.25
CA HIS A 141 -5.82 -25.06 3.74
C HIS A 141 -5.67 -24.82 2.22
N GLU A 142 -6.76 -24.92 1.45
CA GLU A 142 -6.78 -24.58 0.02
C GLU A 142 -6.51 -23.07 -0.20
N ALA A 143 -7.02 -22.19 0.66
CA ALA A 143 -6.77 -20.74 0.62
C ALA A 143 -5.31 -20.39 0.96
N SER A 144 -4.75 -20.94 2.05
CA SER A 144 -3.35 -20.72 2.44
C SER A 144 -2.38 -21.18 1.35
N ASN A 145 -2.55 -22.42 0.86
CA ASN A 145 -1.73 -22.97 -0.22
C ASN A 145 -1.88 -22.20 -1.54
N TYR A 146 -3.04 -21.60 -1.81
CA TYR A 146 -3.20 -20.71 -2.97
C TYR A 146 -2.39 -19.41 -2.81
N ILE A 147 -2.51 -18.72 -1.68
CA ILE A 147 -1.78 -17.46 -1.44
C ILE A 147 -0.26 -17.70 -1.45
N LYS A 148 0.21 -18.76 -0.77
CA LYS A 148 1.62 -19.18 -0.74
C LYS A 148 2.21 -19.32 -2.14
N ARG A 149 1.51 -20.02 -3.04
CA ARG A 149 1.89 -20.16 -4.46
C ARG A 149 1.82 -18.84 -5.24
N CYS A 150 0.85 -17.98 -4.96
CA CYS A 150 0.75 -16.64 -5.59
C CYS A 150 1.80 -15.63 -5.11
N MET A 151 2.55 -15.97 -4.06
CA MET A 151 3.74 -15.27 -3.58
C MET A 151 5.05 -15.97 -3.99
N GLY A 152 4.98 -17.12 -4.67
CA GLY A 152 6.13 -17.91 -5.09
C GLY A 152 6.87 -18.64 -3.97
N GLY A 153 6.17 -18.99 -2.88
CA GLY A 153 6.72 -19.80 -1.79
C GLY A 153 6.68 -21.30 -2.06
N GLY A 154 7.72 -22.02 -1.64
CA GLY A 154 7.89 -23.47 -1.76
C GLY A 154 7.63 -24.24 -0.46
N GLU A 155 8.18 -25.46 -0.38
CA GLU A 155 8.04 -26.35 0.79
C GLU A 155 8.95 -25.92 1.96
N ASP A 156 10.10 -25.31 1.67
CA ASP A 156 11.04 -24.74 2.64
C ASP A 156 10.61 -23.36 3.22
N ASP A 157 9.47 -22.85 2.77
CA ASP A 157 8.87 -21.60 3.27
C ASP A 157 7.69 -21.88 4.20
N ALA A 158 7.36 -20.92 5.06
CA ALA A 158 6.19 -20.91 5.94
C ALA A 158 5.33 -19.66 5.70
N ILE A 159 4.02 -19.83 5.50
CA ILE A 159 3.03 -18.72 5.43
C ILE A 159 2.29 -18.53 6.77
N LEU A 160 2.45 -17.37 7.39
CA LEU A 160 1.82 -16.99 8.64
C LEU A 160 0.77 -15.89 8.44
N PHE A 161 -0.40 -16.08 9.04
CA PHE A 161 -1.57 -15.19 8.94
C PHE A 161 -1.71 -14.33 10.20
N CYS A 162 -0.96 -13.23 10.22
CA CYS A 162 -0.78 -12.33 11.34
C CYS A 162 -2.00 -11.40 11.57
N GLY A 163 -1.99 -10.61 12.64
CA GLY A 163 -3.04 -9.63 12.95
C GLY A 163 -3.14 -8.45 11.95
N SER A 164 -3.34 -7.22 12.45
CA SER A 164 -3.68 -6.04 11.62
C SER A 164 -2.62 -5.64 10.57
N GLY A 165 -2.70 -6.24 9.37
CA GLY A 165 -1.94 -5.87 8.18
C GLY A 165 -0.42 -6.09 8.28
N THR A 166 0.33 -5.45 7.38
CA THR A 166 1.79 -5.61 7.25
C THR A 166 2.56 -5.36 8.56
N THR A 167 2.09 -4.44 9.40
CA THR A 167 2.69 -4.16 10.71
C THR A 167 2.72 -5.40 11.59
N ALA A 168 1.66 -6.20 11.58
CA ALA A 168 1.61 -7.46 12.34
C ALA A 168 2.49 -8.55 11.71
N ALA A 169 2.68 -8.54 10.39
CA ALA A 169 3.59 -9.47 9.69
C ALA A 169 5.07 -9.18 9.99
N ILE A 170 5.49 -7.90 9.92
CA ILE A 170 6.83 -7.44 10.35
C ILE A 170 7.05 -7.78 11.83
N LYS A 171 6.02 -7.60 12.66
CA LYS A 171 6.10 -7.91 14.08
C LYS A 171 6.23 -9.41 14.36
N LYS A 172 5.45 -10.25 13.67
CA LYS A 172 5.55 -11.71 13.80
C LYS A 172 6.93 -12.22 13.35
N LEU A 173 7.51 -11.67 12.29
CA LEU A 173 8.88 -11.95 11.88
C LEU A 173 9.89 -11.66 13.02
N GLN A 174 9.78 -10.49 13.66
CA GLN A 174 10.62 -10.12 14.80
C GLN A 174 10.38 -10.98 16.06
N GLU A 175 9.27 -11.70 16.13
CA GLU A 175 8.94 -12.61 17.22
C GLU A 175 9.52 -14.00 16.98
N VAL A 176 9.29 -14.59 15.79
CA VAL A 176 9.84 -15.91 15.43
C VAL A 176 11.36 -15.91 15.23
N MET A 177 11.96 -14.74 14.96
CA MET A 177 13.42 -14.53 14.98
C MET A 177 14.01 -14.38 16.40
N GLY A 178 13.18 -14.37 17.46
CA GLY A 178 13.65 -14.20 18.86
C GLY A 178 14.13 -12.79 19.25
N ILE A 179 14.04 -11.80 18.35
CA ILE A 179 14.55 -10.43 18.54
C ILE A 179 13.53 -9.44 19.13
N THR A 180 12.38 -9.94 19.59
CA THR A 180 11.31 -9.16 20.23
C THR A 180 11.39 -9.21 21.74
N VAL A 181 11.28 -8.03 22.37
CA VAL A 181 10.97 -7.89 23.80
C VAL A 181 9.96 -6.74 24.02
N PRO A 182 9.24 -6.69 25.14
CA PRO A 182 8.51 -5.50 25.56
C PRO A 182 9.46 -4.29 25.66
N SER A 183 9.02 -3.11 25.22
CA SER A 183 9.88 -1.91 25.12
C SER A 183 10.54 -1.53 26.44
N ILE A 184 9.84 -1.68 27.57
CA ILE A 184 10.35 -1.43 28.93
C ILE A 184 11.51 -2.37 29.37
N MET A 185 11.73 -3.48 28.65
CA MET A 185 12.82 -4.43 28.89
C MET A 185 13.98 -4.27 27.89
N ARG A 186 13.78 -3.54 26.78
CA ARG A 186 14.74 -3.41 25.67
C ARG A 186 16.16 -3.09 26.16
N ASP A 187 16.33 -1.99 26.89
CA ASP A 187 17.64 -1.50 27.31
C ASP A 187 18.28 -2.34 28.43
N LYS A 188 17.51 -3.23 29.08
CA LYS A 188 18.04 -4.23 30.00
C LYS A 188 18.59 -5.42 29.21
N VAL A 189 17.81 -5.95 28.26
CA VAL A 189 18.19 -7.13 27.48
C VAL A 189 19.36 -6.84 26.54
N ILE A 190 19.45 -5.65 25.91
CA ILE A 190 20.66 -5.27 25.13
C ILE A 190 21.94 -5.39 25.98
N LYS A 191 21.90 -5.01 27.26
CA LYS A 191 23.07 -5.04 28.16
C LYS A 191 23.45 -6.45 28.62
N CYS A 192 22.62 -7.45 28.35
CA CYS A 192 22.87 -8.86 28.65
C CYS A 192 23.30 -9.66 27.41
N LEU A 193 23.18 -9.08 26.21
CA LEU A 193 23.59 -9.70 24.95
C LEU A 193 25.01 -9.25 24.56
N SER A 194 25.77 -10.15 23.97
CA SER A 194 26.96 -9.80 23.19
C SER A 194 26.55 -9.02 21.93
N ASN A 195 27.53 -8.43 21.22
CA ASN A 195 27.21 -7.80 19.93
C ASN A 195 27.03 -8.86 18.84
N GLU A 196 27.71 -9.98 18.97
CA GLU A 196 27.75 -11.14 18.09
C GLU A 196 26.36 -11.78 17.96
N GLU A 197 25.60 -11.88 19.06
CA GLU A 197 24.20 -12.33 19.09
C GLU A 197 23.22 -11.31 18.48
N ARG A 198 23.60 -10.03 18.35
CA ARG A 198 22.69 -8.97 17.92
C ARG A 198 22.66 -8.82 16.40
N TRP A 199 21.56 -9.24 15.81
CA TRP A 199 21.20 -8.99 14.40
C TRP A 199 21.48 -7.54 13.97
N VAL A 200 22.01 -7.38 12.74
CA VAL A 200 22.15 -6.10 12.05
C VAL A 200 21.06 -6.04 10.99
N VAL A 201 20.22 -5.00 11.06
CA VAL A 201 19.05 -4.83 10.19
C VAL A 201 19.22 -3.60 9.31
N PHE A 202 19.36 -3.81 8.01
CA PHE A 202 19.46 -2.75 7.01
C PHE A 202 18.07 -2.36 6.50
N VAL A 203 17.73 -1.08 6.56
CA VAL A 203 16.43 -0.54 6.13
C VAL A 203 16.62 0.55 5.07
N GLY A 204 15.63 0.73 4.19
CA GLY A 204 15.69 1.70 3.10
C GLY A 204 15.40 3.15 3.51
N PRO A 205 15.60 4.11 2.59
CA PRO A 205 15.35 5.53 2.83
C PRO A 205 13.86 5.91 2.82
N TYR A 206 13.00 5.06 2.24
CA TYR A 206 11.57 5.32 2.06
C TYR A 206 10.65 4.29 2.72
N GLU A 207 11.11 3.71 3.84
CA GLU A 207 10.30 2.79 4.61
C GLU A 207 9.06 3.44 5.23
N HIS A 208 7.95 2.71 5.16
CA HIS A 208 6.78 2.95 5.99
C HIS A 208 7.14 2.77 7.47
N HIS A 209 6.50 3.52 8.37
CA HIS A 209 6.78 3.51 9.81
C HIS A 209 6.78 2.11 10.46
N SER A 210 6.01 1.15 9.93
CA SER A 210 6.05 -0.26 10.38
C SER A 210 7.41 -0.91 10.12
N ASN A 211 8.01 -0.70 8.95
CA ASN A 211 9.30 -1.25 8.54
C ASN A 211 10.49 -0.37 8.94
N LEU A 212 10.30 0.55 9.89
CA LEU A 212 11.38 1.36 10.48
C LEU A 212 11.30 1.37 12.02
N LEU A 213 10.16 1.78 12.57
CA LEU A 213 10.01 1.95 14.02
C LEU A 213 9.99 0.60 14.75
N SER A 214 9.43 -0.45 14.15
CA SER A 214 9.43 -1.79 14.76
C SER A 214 10.87 -2.32 14.91
N TRP A 215 11.71 -2.18 13.87
CA TRP A 215 13.12 -2.58 13.92
C TRP A 215 13.92 -1.75 14.93
N ARG A 216 13.75 -0.42 14.96
CA ARG A 216 14.39 0.46 15.96
C ARG A 216 14.02 0.10 17.41
N GLN A 217 12.90 -0.59 17.64
CA GLN A 217 12.46 -1.10 18.95
C GLN A 217 12.74 -2.60 19.19
N SER A 218 13.17 -3.35 18.16
CA SER A 218 13.64 -4.74 18.26
C SER A 218 15.08 -4.82 18.77
N LEU A 219 15.51 -5.96 19.33
CA LEU A 219 16.86 -6.15 19.92
C LEU A 219 18.04 -5.89 18.95
N ALA A 220 17.77 -5.91 17.66
CA ALA A 220 18.71 -5.61 16.59
C ALA A 220 19.40 -4.23 16.70
N GLU A 221 20.44 -4.07 15.90
CA GLU A 221 21.06 -2.81 15.51
C GLU A 221 20.51 -2.42 14.13
N VAL A 222 20.05 -1.18 13.96
CA VAL A 222 19.42 -0.73 12.71
C VAL A 222 20.34 0.20 11.96
N VAL A 223 20.55 -0.09 10.67
CA VAL A 223 21.38 0.69 9.75
C VAL A 223 20.47 1.25 8.65
N GLU A 224 20.33 2.57 8.60
CA GLU A 224 19.45 3.26 7.65
C GLU A 224 20.24 3.64 6.40
N ILE A 225 19.84 3.08 5.25
CA ILE A 225 20.45 3.35 3.94
C ILE A 225 19.84 4.60 3.32
N GLY A 226 20.70 5.48 2.80
CA GLY A 226 20.31 6.78 2.23
C GLY A 226 19.68 6.71 0.83
N LEU A 227 19.34 7.90 0.33
CA LEU A 227 19.00 8.12 -1.08
C LEU A 227 20.28 8.42 -1.86
N ASN A 228 20.37 7.93 -3.11
CA ASN A 228 21.34 8.44 -4.07
C ASN A 228 20.84 9.77 -4.70
N GLU A 229 21.64 10.37 -5.59
CA GLU A 229 21.30 11.64 -6.27
C GLU A 229 19.99 11.55 -7.10
N ASP A 230 19.66 10.38 -7.65
CA ASP A 230 18.39 10.12 -8.35
C ASP A 230 17.17 10.00 -7.41
N GLY A 231 17.34 10.02 -6.09
CA GLY A 231 16.27 9.74 -5.13
C GLY A 231 15.83 8.27 -5.11
N LEU A 232 16.71 7.35 -5.51
CA LEU A 232 16.59 5.90 -5.38
C LEU A 232 17.38 5.42 -4.15
N ILE A 233 17.35 4.12 -3.84
CA ILE A 233 18.15 3.56 -2.72
C ILE A 233 19.64 3.59 -3.10
N ASP A 234 20.49 4.07 -2.21
CA ASP A 234 21.95 4.02 -2.43
C ASP A 234 22.50 2.60 -2.20
N ILE A 235 22.69 1.89 -3.32
CA ILE A 235 23.22 0.52 -3.36
C ILE A 235 24.71 0.46 -2.98
N GLU A 236 25.48 1.52 -3.23
CA GLU A 236 26.91 1.55 -2.91
C GLU A 236 27.11 1.87 -1.42
N ALA A 237 26.30 2.74 -0.82
CA ALA A 237 26.24 2.90 0.64
C ALA A 237 25.82 1.60 1.34
N LEU A 238 24.83 0.87 0.82
CA LEU A 238 24.46 -0.46 1.34
C LEU A 238 25.65 -1.43 1.27
N LYS A 239 26.35 -1.48 0.14
CA LYS A 239 27.56 -2.31 -0.03
C LYS A 239 28.66 -1.96 0.97
N GLN A 240 28.95 -0.67 1.18
CA GLN A 240 29.95 -0.21 2.16
C GLN A 240 29.59 -0.62 3.59
N GLN A 241 28.30 -0.52 3.97
CA GLN A 241 27.85 -0.98 5.28
C GLN A 241 27.96 -2.51 5.41
N LEU A 242 27.60 -3.28 4.39
CA LEU A 242 27.76 -4.75 4.38
C LEU A 242 29.24 -5.16 4.50
N GLU A 243 30.16 -4.47 3.84
CA GLU A 243 31.62 -4.69 3.97
C GLU A 243 32.12 -4.44 5.40
N LEU A 244 31.59 -3.41 6.07
CA LEU A 244 31.90 -3.02 7.45
C LEU A 244 31.36 -4.01 8.51
N PHE A 245 30.29 -4.76 8.21
CA PHE A 245 29.76 -5.81 9.09
C PHE A 245 30.23 -7.24 8.75
N LYS A 246 30.69 -7.49 7.51
CA LYS A 246 31.13 -8.82 7.00
C LYS A 246 32.04 -9.59 7.95
N TYR A 247 32.99 -8.91 8.58
CA TYR A 247 34.01 -9.54 9.44
C TYR A 247 33.66 -9.55 10.94
N ARG A 248 32.40 -9.24 11.30
CA ARG A 248 31.94 -9.15 12.71
C ARG A 248 31.19 -10.37 13.22
N ASN A 249 31.01 -11.41 12.41
CA ASN A 249 30.33 -12.65 12.78
C ASN A 249 28.93 -12.42 13.43
N ARG A 250 28.14 -11.54 12.82
CA ARG A 250 26.78 -11.17 13.26
C ARG A 250 25.76 -11.55 12.19
N PRO A 251 24.56 -12.01 12.54
CA PRO A 251 23.53 -12.30 11.55
C PRO A 251 23.01 -10.99 10.93
N LEU A 252 22.88 -10.99 9.60
CA LEU A 252 22.53 -9.80 8.80
C LEU A 252 21.15 -9.99 8.16
N LEU A 253 20.32 -8.96 8.19
CA LEU A 253 19.01 -8.92 7.54
C LEU A 253 18.81 -7.58 6.80
N GLY A 254 18.51 -7.63 5.50
CA GLY A 254 17.91 -6.51 4.78
C GLY A 254 16.39 -6.54 4.91
N THR A 255 15.74 -5.39 5.11
CA THR A 255 14.27 -5.32 5.17
C THR A 255 13.78 -4.03 4.53
N PHE A 256 13.43 -4.11 3.24
CA PHE A 256 13.27 -2.95 2.35
C PHE A 256 11.87 -2.85 1.75
N SER A 257 11.37 -1.65 1.49
CA SER A 257 10.13 -1.45 0.75
C SER A 257 10.30 -1.85 -0.72
N ALA A 258 9.50 -2.79 -1.22
CA ALA A 258 9.51 -3.15 -2.65
C ALA A 258 8.99 -1.99 -3.53
N CYS A 259 8.17 -1.12 -2.97
CA CYS A 259 7.74 0.14 -3.57
C CYS A 259 7.43 1.19 -2.50
N SER A 260 7.83 2.45 -2.71
CA SER A 260 7.47 3.55 -1.82
C SER A 260 5.95 3.79 -1.82
N ASN A 261 5.34 3.82 -0.63
CA ASN A 261 3.93 4.19 -0.45
C ASN A 261 3.67 5.70 -0.62
N VAL A 262 4.72 6.52 -0.80
CA VAL A 262 4.66 7.96 -1.05
C VAL A 262 4.78 8.24 -2.55
N THR A 263 5.89 7.81 -3.14
CA THR A 263 6.28 8.22 -4.50
C THR A 263 6.00 7.15 -5.55
N GLY A 264 5.59 5.93 -5.15
CA GLY A 264 5.38 4.83 -6.08
C GLY A 264 6.65 4.28 -6.72
N ILE A 265 7.83 4.80 -6.38
CA ILE A 265 9.13 4.32 -6.90
C ILE A 265 9.31 2.87 -6.46
N GLN A 266 9.64 1.99 -7.40
CA GLN A 266 9.91 0.59 -7.15
C GLN A 266 11.41 0.36 -6.86
N SER A 267 11.70 -0.42 -5.82
CA SER A 267 13.05 -0.89 -5.52
C SER A 267 13.50 -1.92 -6.56
N ASN A 268 14.81 -1.97 -6.86
CA ASN A 268 15.38 -3.12 -7.58
C ASN A 268 15.59 -4.30 -6.62
N THR A 269 14.50 -4.91 -6.17
CA THR A 269 14.48 -5.94 -5.12
C THR A 269 15.45 -7.10 -5.41
N ARG A 270 15.52 -7.56 -6.66
CA ARG A 270 16.42 -8.63 -7.12
C ARG A 270 17.90 -8.25 -7.06
N GLU A 271 18.25 -6.97 -7.23
CA GLU A 271 19.62 -6.48 -7.10
C GLU A 271 20.03 -6.32 -5.64
N ILE A 272 19.13 -5.78 -4.81
CA ILE A 272 19.31 -5.70 -3.35
C ILE A 272 19.49 -7.10 -2.75
N ALA A 273 18.69 -8.09 -3.18
CA ALA A 273 18.86 -9.49 -2.80
C ALA A 273 20.23 -10.06 -3.22
N LYS A 274 20.60 -9.90 -4.50
CA LYS A 274 21.93 -10.27 -5.02
C LYS A 274 23.08 -9.63 -4.26
N LEU A 275 22.88 -8.47 -3.64
CA LEU A 275 23.87 -7.82 -2.80
C LEU A 275 23.88 -8.41 -1.38
N MET A 276 22.74 -8.48 -0.69
CA MET A 276 22.62 -9.06 0.66
C MET A 276 23.21 -10.48 0.75
N HIS A 277 22.80 -11.37 -0.16
CA HIS A 277 23.22 -12.78 -0.15
C HIS A 277 24.74 -12.95 -0.38
N ARG A 278 25.41 -12.07 -1.14
CA ARG A 278 26.88 -12.11 -1.33
C ARG A 278 27.67 -11.87 -0.05
N TYR A 279 27.04 -11.25 0.95
CA TYR A 279 27.63 -10.99 2.26
C TYR A 279 27.07 -11.92 3.35
N GLY A 280 26.32 -12.96 2.96
CA GLY A 280 25.73 -13.94 3.87
C GLY A 280 24.54 -13.42 4.68
N GLY A 281 23.92 -12.31 4.26
CA GLY A 281 22.74 -11.75 4.90
C GLY A 281 21.44 -12.12 4.20
N PHE A 282 20.40 -12.36 4.98
CA PHE A 282 19.04 -12.59 4.51
C PHE A 282 18.39 -11.29 4.00
N VAL A 283 17.32 -11.38 3.22
CA VAL A 283 16.58 -10.22 2.70
C VAL A 283 15.06 -10.40 2.73
N CYS A 284 14.36 -9.43 3.30
CA CYS A 284 12.91 -9.33 3.35
C CYS A 284 12.41 -8.08 2.62
N PHE A 285 11.17 -8.13 2.10
CA PHE A 285 10.57 -7.01 1.37
C PHE A 285 9.12 -6.67 1.77
N ASP A 286 8.85 -5.37 1.95
CA ASP A 286 7.50 -4.83 2.14
C ASP A 286 6.78 -4.73 0.78
N PHE A 287 5.82 -5.63 0.57
CA PHE A 287 4.94 -5.65 -0.60
C PHE A 287 3.58 -4.99 -0.33
N ALA A 288 3.42 -4.18 0.72
CA ALA A 288 2.14 -3.51 0.99
C ALA A 288 1.75 -2.50 -0.09
N ALA A 289 2.70 -1.77 -0.68
CA ALA A 289 2.40 -0.82 -1.76
C ALA A 289 2.21 -1.54 -3.11
N SER A 290 3.10 -2.48 -3.44
CA SER A 290 3.20 -3.12 -4.76
C SER A 290 2.42 -4.42 -4.91
N GLY A 291 2.23 -5.17 -3.84
CA GLY A 291 1.59 -6.48 -3.81
C GLY A 291 0.20 -6.56 -4.47
N PRO A 292 -0.68 -5.54 -4.42
CA PRO A 292 -1.94 -5.57 -5.16
C PRO A 292 -1.79 -5.54 -6.69
N TYR A 293 -0.59 -5.22 -7.19
CA TYR A 293 -0.37 -4.83 -8.59
C TYR A 293 0.67 -5.71 -9.32
N VAL A 294 1.85 -5.90 -8.71
CA VAL A 294 2.99 -6.59 -9.34
C VAL A 294 2.91 -8.11 -9.20
N ALA A 295 3.60 -8.85 -10.07
CA ALA A 295 3.85 -10.28 -9.83
C ALA A 295 4.72 -10.45 -8.56
N MET A 296 4.38 -11.44 -7.74
CA MET A 296 5.09 -11.76 -6.49
C MET A 296 5.65 -13.18 -6.60
N ASP A 297 6.90 -13.33 -6.20
CA ASP A 297 7.73 -14.48 -6.55
C ASP A 297 8.90 -14.54 -5.56
N MET A 298 8.82 -15.38 -4.54
CA MET A 298 9.78 -15.38 -3.43
C MET A 298 11.13 -15.98 -3.85
N LYS A 299 11.14 -17.19 -4.43
CA LYS A 299 12.36 -17.91 -4.85
C LYS A 299 13.37 -18.12 -3.70
N SER A 300 12.87 -18.52 -2.53
CA SER A 300 13.67 -18.83 -1.35
C SER A 300 14.91 -19.67 -1.70
N GLY A 301 16.09 -19.28 -1.20
CA GLY A 301 17.37 -19.94 -1.51
C GLY A 301 18.02 -19.60 -2.87
N GLU A 302 17.34 -18.92 -3.81
CA GLU A 302 18.00 -18.39 -5.01
C GLU A 302 18.82 -17.12 -4.71
N ILE A 303 19.90 -16.88 -5.47
CA ILE A 303 20.78 -15.72 -5.29
C ILE A 303 20.07 -14.36 -5.46
N ASP A 304 18.95 -14.30 -6.18
CA ASP A 304 18.04 -13.14 -6.21
C ASP A 304 16.63 -13.42 -5.66
N GLY A 305 16.48 -14.49 -4.89
CA GLY A 305 15.31 -14.75 -4.08
C GLY A 305 15.12 -13.74 -2.94
N TYR A 306 14.07 -13.97 -2.16
CA TYR A 306 13.82 -13.27 -0.90
C TYR A 306 13.62 -14.32 0.19
N ASP A 307 14.09 -14.04 1.40
CA ASP A 307 13.87 -14.88 2.58
C ASP A 307 12.61 -14.47 3.35
N GLY A 308 12.02 -13.32 3.00
CA GLY A 308 10.70 -12.93 3.49
C GLY A 308 9.95 -11.94 2.62
N MET A 309 8.63 -12.09 2.59
CA MET A 309 7.68 -11.19 1.94
C MET A 309 6.54 -10.90 2.89
N PHE A 310 6.31 -9.63 3.22
CA PHE A 310 5.19 -9.24 4.08
C PHE A 310 4.28 -8.20 3.40
N LEU A 311 2.97 -8.36 3.59
CA LEU A 311 1.95 -7.52 2.95
C LEU A 311 0.63 -7.46 3.73
N GLY A 312 -0.19 -6.48 3.39
CA GLY A 312 -1.54 -6.29 3.91
C GLY A 312 -2.57 -6.43 2.77
N PRO A 313 -3.31 -7.54 2.66
CA PRO A 313 -4.30 -7.76 1.61
C PRO A 313 -5.46 -6.76 1.67
N HIS A 314 -5.64 -6.01 2.76
CA HIS A 314 -6.57 -4.86 2.80
C HIS A 314 -6.29 -3.79 1.73
N LYS A 315 -5.09 -3.77 1.13
CA LYS A 315 -4.74 -2.90 -0.02
C LYS A 315 -5.10 -3.49 -1.39
N PHE A 316 -5.49 -4.77 -1.44
CA PHE A 316 -6.02 -5.39 -2.64
C PHE A 316 -7.51 -5.03 -2.75
N ILE A 317 -7.98 -4.84 -3.99
CA ILE A 317 -9.42 -4.72 -4.24
C ILE A 317 -10.12 -6.01 -3.83
N GLY A 318 -11.19 -5.88 -3.03
CA GLY A 318 -11.89 -6.99 -2.38
C GLY A 318 -11.30 -7.48 -1.06
N GLY A 319 -10.08 -7.06 -0.71
CA GLY A 319 -9.35 -7.52 0.47
C GLY A 319 -9.55 -6.79 1.82
N PRO A 320 -10.27 -5.65 1.99
CA PRO A 320 -10.48 -5.06 3.31
C PRO A 320 -11.11 -6.04 4.31
N GLY A 321 -10.56 -6.13 5.53
CA GLY A 321 -10.94 -7.17 6.49
C GLY A 321 -10.18 -8.51 6.33
N SER A 322 -9.08 -8.51 5.57
CA SER A 322 -8.10 -9.61 5.49
C SER A 322 -6.95 -9.43 6.51
N PRO A 323 -6.28 -10.52 6.95
CA PRO A 323 -5.22 -10.48 7.95
C PRO A 323 -3.90 -10.00 7.33
N GLY A 324 -2.92 -9.62 8.15
CA GLY A 324 -1.54 -9.47 7.69
C GLY A 324 -0.97 -10.81 7.22
N ILE A 325 -0.11 -10.81 6.20
CA ILE A 325 0.52 -12.03 5.70
C ILE A 325 2.03 -11.85 5.73
N LEU A 326 2.70 -12.82 6.34
CA LEU A 326 4.14 -13.06 6.26
C LEU A 326 4.34 -14.39 5.54
N LEU A 327 5.09 -14.37 4.43
CA LEU A 327 5.72 -15.57 3.89
C LEU A 327 7.21 -15.45 4.20
N MET A 328 7.83 -16.50 4.75
CA MET A 328 9.25 -16.47 5.13
C MET A 328 9.92 -17.83 4.92
N SER A 329 11.23 -17.82 4.69
CA SER A 329 12.06 -19.02 4.68
C SER A 329 12.06 -19.61 6.09
N LYS A 330 11.95 -20.94 6.20
CA LYS A 330 12.04 -21.63 7.50
C LYS A 330 13.39 -21.38 8.21
N ALA A 331 14.43 -20.97 7.47
CA ALA A 331 15.71 -20.52 8.03
C ALA A 331 15.60 -19.28 8.95
N LEU A 332 14.57 -18.43 8.78
CA LEU A 332 14.32 -17.27 9.66
C LEU A 332 13.55 -17.62 10.95
N TYR A 333 13.06 -18.85 11.09
CA TYR A 333 12.42 -19.32 12.32
C TYR A 333 13.46 -19.78 13.34
N GLN A 334 13.70 -18.98 14.38
CA GLN A 334 14.80 -19.14 15.35
C GLN A 334 14.34 -19.60 16.74
N LEU A 335 13.02 -19.71 16.99
CA LEU A 335 12.51 -20.24 18.28
C LEU A 335 12.84 -21.75 18.45
N GLY A 336 12.91 -22.49 17.35
CA GLY A 336 13.20 -23.93 17.34
C GLY A 336 12.23 -24.70 18.24
N ASN A 337 12.77 -25.45 19.21
CA ASN A 337 11.99 -26.22 20.18
C ASN A 337 11.37 -25.37 21.30
N SER A 338 11.77 -24.11 21.44
CA SER A 338 11.18 -23.18 22.43
C SER A 338 9.70 -22.94 22.14
N PRO A 339 8.89 -22.52 23.13
CA PRO A 339 7.48 -22.20 22.90
C PRO A 339 7.29 -21.21 21.72
N PRO A 340 6.24 -21.38 20.89
CA PRO A 340 5.95 -20.47 19.79
C PRO A 340 5.69 -19.05 20.29
N SER A 341 5.76 -18.07 19.39
CA SER A 341 5.62 -16.67 19.76
C SER A 341 4.24 -16.28 20.32
N THR A 342 3.24 -17.15 20.19
CA THR A 342 1.92 -16.99 20.80
C THR A 342 1.32 -18.37 21.12
N CYS A 343 1.62 -18.90 22.30
CA CYS A 343 1.04 -20.17 22.77
C CYS A 343 -0.49 -20.08 22.93
N GLY A 344 -1.19 -21.16 22.59
CA GLY A 344 -2.64 -21.26 22.79
C GLY A 344 -3.20 -22.64 22.43
N GLY A 345 -4.53 -22.78 22.49
CA GLY A 345 -5.19 -23.96 21.94
C GLY A 345 -4.89 -24.09 20.45
N GLY A 346 -4.56 -25.30 19.99
CA GLY A 346 -4.15 -25.56 18.60
C GLY A 346 -2.66 -25.36 18.29
N THR A 347 -1.80 -25.03 19.27
CA THR A 347 -0.32 -24.98 19.06
C THR A 347 0.43 -26.19 19.64
N VAL A 348 -0.28 -27.19 20.17
CA VAL A 348 0.28 -28.29 20.96
C VAL A 348 -0.29 -29.65 20.56
N ASP A 349 0.58 -30.67 20.54
CA ASP A 349 0.21 -32.09 20.51
C ASP A 349 -0.20 -32.58 21.90
N TYR A 350 0.46 -32.08 22.95
CA TYR A 350 0.24 -32.51 24.34
C TYR A 350 0.57 -31.40 25.34
N VAL A 351 -0.22 -31.35 26.41
CA VAL A 351 0.00 -30.49 27.59
C VAL A 351 -0.54 -31.20 28.83
N ASN A 352 0.15 -31.07 29.97
CA ASN A 352 -0.28 -31.63 31.25
C ASN A 352 -0.36 -30.56 32.35
N GLY A 353 -0.80 -30.95 33.55
CA GLY A 353 -0.97 -30.06 34.70
C GLY A 353 0.14 -30.16 35.76
N PHE A 354 1.31 -30.69 35.41
CA PHE A 354 2.37 -31.07 36.37
C PHE A 354 3.71 -30.33 36.15
N ASP A 355 4.25 -30.34 34.93
CA ASP A 355 5.46 -29.57 34.56
C ASP A 355 5.29 -28.98 33.14
N GLU A 356 5.60 -27.70 32.99
CA GLU A 356 5.55 -27.00 31.69
C GLU A 356 6.50 -27.63 30.64
N LYS A 357 7.58 -28.30 31.08
CA LYS A 357 8.57 -28.97 30.22
C LYS A 357 8.01 -30.19 29.47
N ASP A 358 6.91 -30.77 29.95
CA ASP A 358 6.23 -31.88 29.28
C ASP A 358 5.34 -31.42 28.11
N THR A 359 5.22 -30.10 27.88
CA THR A 359 4.39 -29.54 26.80
C THR A 359 5.02 -29.80 25.44
N LEU A 360 4.35 -30.60 24.60
CA LEU A 360 4.76 -30.88 23.24
C LEU A 360 4.06 -29.92 22.28
N TYR A 361 4.84 -29.01 21.69
CA TYR A 361 4.39 -28.03 20.70
C TYR A 361 4.55 -28.57 19.28
N LEU A 362 3.55 -28.30 18.42
CA LEU A 362 3.47 -28.79 17.03
C LEU A 362 4.77 -28.53 16.24
N SER A 363 5.18 -29.48 15.41
CA SER A 363 6.41 -29.39 14.62
C SER A 363 6.28 -28.56 13.34
N ASP A 364 5.08 -28.45 12.76
CA ASP A 364 4.85 -27.56 11.62
C ASP A 364 4.73 -26.09 12.04
N ILE A 365 5.48 -25.21 11.38
CA ILE A 365 5.59 -23.80 11.74
C ILE A 365 4.31 -23.01 11.40
N GLU A 366 3.54 -23.40 10.38
CA GLU A 366 2.30 -22.71 9.99
C GLU A 366 1.16 -23.01 10.98
N GLU A 367 1.08 -24.22 11.52
CA GLU A 367 0.13 -24.58 12.57
C GLU A 367 0.58 -24.09 13.96
N ARG A 368 1.84 -24.30 14.33
CA ARG A 368 2.41 -23.95 15.65
C ARG A 368 2.31 -22.46 16.00
N GLU A 369 2.39 -21.57 15.00
CA GLU A 369 2.29 -20.11 15.18
C GLU A 369 0.85 -19.55 14.99
N ASN A 370 -0.15 -20.42 14.82
CA ASN A 370 -1.54 -20.07 14.54
C ASN A 370 -2.47 -20.29 15.75
N GLY A 371 -2.00 -19.90 16.94
CA GLY A 371 -2.65 -20.20 18.22
C GLY A 371 -4.03 -19.56 18.44
N GLY A 372 -4.94 -20.33 19.03
CA GLY A 372 -6.32 -19.93 19.29
C GLY A 372 -7.29 -20.39 18.18
N THR A 373 -8.36 -19.63 17.96
CA THR A 373 -9.24 -19.82 16.78
C THR A 373 -8.74 -18.92 15.65
N PRO A 374 -8.28 -19.49 14.51
CA PRO A 374 -7.66 -18.71 13.45
C PRO A 374 -8.61 -17.77 12.71
N GLN A 375 -8.03 -16.89 11.88
CA GLN A 375 -8.73 -15.81 11.20
C GLN A 375 -9.49 -16.29 9.93
N ILE A 376 -10.17 -17.44 10.02
CA ILE A 376 -10.80 -18.24 8.95
C ILE A 376 -11.39 -17.40 7.80
N ILE A 377 -12.41 -16.57 8.09
CA ILE A 377 -13.11 -15.78 7.06
C ILE A 377 -12.17 -14.74 6.42
N GLN A 378 -11.23 -14.18 7.19
CA GLN A 378 -10.26 -13.21 6.71
C GLN A 378 -9.22 -13.88 5.78
N MET A 379 -8.79 -15.11 6.09
CA MET A 379 -7.85 -15.90 5.26
C MET A 379 -8.50 -16.25 3.91
N ILE A 380 -9.75 -16.70 3.93
CA ILE A 380 -10.54 -16.98 2.72
C ILE A 380 -10.73 -15.70 1.89
N ARG A 381 -11.06 -14.57 2.53
CA ARG A 381 -11.15 -13.26 1.87
C ARG A 381 -9.83 -12.84 1.21
N ALA A 382 -8.68 -13.09 1.85
CA ALA A 382 -7.38 -12.80 1.26
C ALA A 382 -7.16 -13.62 -0.02
N ALA A 383 -7.46 -14.92 0.00
CA ALA A 383 -7.34 -15.78 -1.19
C ALA A 383 -8.25 -15.31 -2.34
N LEU A 384 -9.48 -14.87 -2.03
CA LEU A 384 -10.41 -14.31 -3.02
C LEU A 384 -9.90 -12.98 -3.62
N ALA A 385 -9.28 -12.11 -2.82
CA ALA A 385 -8.68 -10.86 -3.30
C ALA A 385 -7.42 -11.09 -4.16
N PHE A 386 -6.61 -12.10 -3.82
CA PHE A 386 -5.51 -12.58 -4.67
C PHE A 386 -6.04 -13.14 -6.01
N TRP A 387 -7.11 -13.95 -5.97
CA TRP A 387 -7.73 -14.51 -7.17
C TRP A 387 -8.29 -13.44 -8.12
N VAL A 388 -8.91 -12.37 -7.61
CA VAL A 388 -9.35 -11.24 -8.44
C VAL A 388 -8.17 -10.62 -9.21
N LYS A 389 -7.03 -10.42 -8.54
CA LYS A 389 -5.81 -9.89 -9.16
C LYS A 389 -5.27 -10.84 -10.25
N GLU A 390 -5.22 -12.15 -10.01
CA GLU A 390 -4.82 -13.14 -11.01
C GLU A 390 -5.76 -13.21 -12.21
N TYR A 391 -7.08 -13.13 -11.96
CA TYR A 391 -8.10 -13.12 -13.00
C TYR A 391 -7.97 -11.91 -13.94
N ILE A 392 -7.64 -10.72 -13.43
CA ILE A 392 -7.33 -9.55 -14.29
C ILE A 392 -6.00 -9.74 -15.02
N GLY A 393 -4.98 -10.23 -14.32
CA GLY A 393 -3.68 -10.60 -14.89
C GLY A 393 -2.64 -9.47 -14.86
N TYR A 394 -1.44 -9.81 -14.40
CA TYR A 394 -0.33 -8.88 -14.14
C TYR A 394 0.04 -7.97 -15.32
N GLN A 395 -0.02 -8.47 -16.55
CA GLN A 395 0.28 -7.69 -17.76
C GLN A 395 -0.75 -6.58 -18.04
N VAL A 396 -2.04 -6.84 -17.77
CA VAL A 396 -3.11 -5.85 -17.90
C VAL A 396 -2.93 -4.75 -16.86
N ILE A 397 -2.66 -5.14 -15.62
CA ILE A 397 -2.42 -4.22 -14.50
C ILE A 397 -1.25 -3.28 -14.81
N ALA A 398 -0.10 -3.84 -15.20
CA ALA A 398 1.10 -3.07 -15.51
C ALA A 398 0.92 -2.13 -16.73
N LYS A 399 0.15 -2.56 -17.75
CA LYS A 399 -0.20 -1.70 -18.91
C LYS A 399 -1.04 -0.49 -18.46
N GLN A 400 -2.07 -0.71 -17.65
CA GLN A 400 -2.97 0.37 -17.19
C GLN A 400 -2.27 1.32 -16.21
N GLU A 401 -1.55 0.82 -15.21
CA GLU A 401 -0.77 1.69 -14.29
C GLU A 401 0.21 2.59 -15.05
N LYS A 402 0.97 2.03 -16.00
CA LYS A 402 1.92 2.81 -16.82
C LYS A 402 1.21 3.85 -17.68
N SER A 403 0.05 3.51 -18.26
CA SER A 403 -0.74 4.41 -19.09
C SER A 403 -1.28 5.60 -18.30
N TYR A 404 -1.86 5.37 -17.12
CA TYR A 404 -2.36 6.46 -16.26
C TYR A 404 -1.22 7.31 -15.71
N LEU A 405 -0.12 6.71 -15.22
CA LEU A 405 1.02 7.45 -14.71
C LEU A 405 1.66 8.34 -15.78
N GLN A 406 1.88 7.83 -17.00
CA GLN A 406 2.50 8.62 -18.08
C GLN A 406 1.62 9.82 -18.47
N GLN A 407 0.30 9.62 -18.60
CA GLN A 407 -0.63 10.70 -18.95
C GLN A 407 -0.70 11.76 -17.85
N ALA A 408 -0.74 11.35 -16.57
CA ALA A 408 -0.72 12.27 -15.44
C ALA A 408 0.60 13.05 -15.36
N LEU A 409 1.76 12.40 -15.52
CA LEU A 409 3.06 13.10 -15.52
C LEU A 409 3.18 14.07 -16.69
N ASN A 410 2.77 13.69 -17.91
CA ASN A 410 2.81 14.56 -19.08
C ASN A 410 2.02 15.88 -18.89
N ARG A 411 0.92 15.83 -18.13
CA ARG A 411 0.07 17.01 -17.84
C ARG A 411 0.53 17.82 -16.63
N LEU A 412 0.99 17.15 -15.58
CA LEU A 412 1.27 17.78 -14.28
C LEU A 412 2.71 18.29 -14.14
N LEU A 413 3.68 17.75 -14.90
CA LEU A 413 5.07 18.22 -14.87
C LEU A 413 5.31 19.62 -15.50
N PRO A 414 4.62 20.03 -16.59
CA PRO A 414 4.72 21.40 -17.11
C PRO A 414 4.09 22.49 -16.21
N ASN A 415 3.25 22.10 -15.25
CA ASN A 415 2.52 23.04 -14.40
C ASN A 415 3.42 23.58 -13.27
N GLN A 416 3.84 24.85 -13.37
CA GLN A 416 4.75 25.49 -12.42
C GLN A 416 4.20 25.59 -10.99
N ASN A 417 2.89 25.50 -10.79
CA ASN A 417 2.25 25.47 -9.47
C ASN A 417 2.21 24.05 -8.87
N ILE A 418 2.71 23.05 -9.60
CA ILE A 418 2.84 21.65 -9.15
C ILE A 418 4.32 21.28 -8.98
N LYS A 419 4.59 20.46 -7.95
CA LYS A 419 5.80 19.66 -7.79
C LYS A 419 5.33 18.24 -7.44
N VAL A 420 5.40 17.34 -8.42
CA VAL A 420 5.30 15.90 -8.15
C VAL A 420 6.53 15.49 -7.32
N LEU A 421 6.33 14.63 -6.33
CA LEU A 421 7.39 14.16 -5.42
C LEU A 421 7.99 12.83 -5.89
N GLY A 422 9.27 12.64 -5.55
CA GLY A 422 10.11 11.54 -6.02
C GLY A 422 10.65 11.78 -7.43
N ASN A 423 11.48 10.86 -7.92
CA ASN A 423 11.95 10.86 -9.30
C ASN A 423 10.76 10.72 -10.28
N THR A 424 10.86 11.42 -11.40
CA THR A 424 9.85 11.53 -12.46
C THR A 424 10.41 11.21 -13.85
N SER A 425 11.67 10.74 -13.92
CA SER A 425 12.30 10.25 -15.15
C SER A 425 11.52 9.09 -15.75
N SER A 426 11.40 9.06 -17.08
CA SER A 426 10.73 8.01 -17.85
C SER A 426 11.38 6.63 -17.71
N HIS A 427 12.63 6.58 -17.24
CA HIS A 427 13.38 5.35 -16.98
C HIS A 427 13.14 4.78 -15.58
N THR A 428 12.65 5.59 -14.62
CA THR A 428 12.36 5.13 -13.26
C THR A 428 11.10 4.28 -13.22
N LYS A 429 11.20 3.04 -12.74
CA LYS A 429 10.02 2.20 -12.49
C LYS A 429 9.20 2.79 -11.34
N ARG A 430 7.98 3.21 -11.66
CA ARG A 430 7.07 3.88 -10.73
C ARG A 430 5.65 3.36 -10.93
N GLN A 431 4.97 3.06 -9.83
CA GLN A 431 3.53 2.74 -9.80
C GLN A 431 2.68 4.00 -9.94
N ALA A 432 1.38 3.84 -10.18
CA ALA A 432 0.42 4.92 -10.34
C ALA A 432 0.06 5.63 -9.00
N ILE A 433 1.07 5.90 -8.16
CA ILE A 433 1.00 6.58 -6.86
C ILE A 433 1.65 7.97 -7.02
N LEU A 434 0.85 9.01 -6.84
CA LEU A 434 1.26 10.38 -7.08
C LEU A 434 1.11 11.20 -5.79
N SER A 435 2.23 11.45 -5.10
CA SER A 435 2.33 12.47 -4.04
C SER A 435 2.81 13.79 -4.64
N PHE A 436 2.19 14.90 -4.25
CA PHE A 436 2.40 16.22 -4.86
C PHE A 436 2.00 17.40 -3.95
N LEU A 437 2.46 18.57 -4.38
CA LEU A 437 2.02 19.94 -4.08
C LEU A 437 1.80 20.56 -5.49
N VAL A 438 1.02 21.59 -5.83
CA VAL A 438 0.22 22.60 -5.14
C VAL A 438 0.99 23.65 -4.33
N TYR A 439 1.44 24.67 -5.05
CA TYR A 439 2.03 25.90 -4.52
C TYR A 439 1.10 27.09 -4.65
N SER A 440 1.16 27.97 -3.66
CA SER A 440 0.59 29.31 -3.75
C SER A 440 1.51 30.26 -4.52
N THR A 441 0.96 31.38 -4.93
CA THR A 441 1.63 32.39 -5.75
C THR A 441 1.28 33.80 -5.29
N THR A 442 2.06 34.76 -5.77
CA THR A 442 1.91 36.18 -5.49
C THR A 442 2.24 37.00 -6.73
N ASN A 443 1.67 38.20 -6.82
CA ASN A 443 2.12 39.23 -7.75
C ASN A 443 3.17 40.11 -7.05
N SER A 444 4.41 40.02 -7.52
CA SER A 444 5.46 41.00 -7.23
C SER A 444 5.57 41.98 -8.42
N ALA A 445 5.89 43.25 -8.18
CA ALA A 445 6.23 44.16 -9.27
C ALA A 445 7.48 43.64 -10.02
N PRO A 446 7.56 43.74 -11.36
CA PRO A 446 8.73 43.30 -12.12
C PRO A 446 9.96 44.14 -11.76
N ILE A 447 11.11 43.49 -11.53
CA ILE A 447 12.37 44.15 -11.17
C ILE A 447 13.19 44.45 -12.44
N SER A 448 12.60 45.22 -13.37
CA SER A 448 13.28 45.98 -14.43
C SER A 448 12.26 46.66 -15.34
N ASN A 449 12.65 47.79 -15.94
CA ASN A 449 11.86 48.42 -17.01
C ASN A 449 12.20 47.74 -18.35
N GLN A 450 11.41 46.75 -18.74
CA GLN A 450 11.24 46.38 -20.15
C GLN A 450 9.74 46.28 -20.44
N GLU A 451 9.30 47.03 -21.44
CA GLU A 451 7.93 47.05 -21.93
C GLU A 451 7.69 45.84 -22.86
N ASP A 452 6.44 45.57 -23.22
CA ASP A 452 5.99 44.56 -24.21
C ASP A 452 6.04 43.04 -23.85
N GLU A 453 6.08 42.65 -22.56
CA GLU A 453 5.51 41.34 -22.16
C GLU A 453 4.04 41.46 -21.72
N LEU A 454 3.13 41.16 -22.66
CA LEU A 454 1.70 41.41 -22.55
C LEU A 454 0.96 40.44 -21.58
N PHE A 455 0.86 40.82 -20.30
CA PHE A 455 -0.18 40.38 -19.34
C PHE A 455 -0.41 38.86 -19.10
N MET A 456 0.57 38.00 -19.40
CA MET A 456 0.51 36.53 -19.26
C MET A 456 0.13 36.00 -17.86
N TRP A 457 0.31 36.78 -16.79
CA TRP A 457 0.28 36.31 -15.40
C TRP A 457 -1.08 36.50 -14.67
N GLY A 458 -2.15 36.83 -15.40
CA GLY A 458 -3.42 37.31 -14.83
C GLY A 458 -4.19 36.37 -13.89
N GLU A 459 -3.96 35.05 -13.97
CA GLU A 459 -4.61 34.03 -13.12
C GLU A 459 -3.68 33.37 -12.10
N THR A 460 -2.42 33.09 -12.50
CA THR A 460 -1.41 32.37 -11.71
C THR A 460 -0.47 33.28 -10.93
N GLY A 461 -0.27 34.53 -11.35
CA GLY A 461 0.74 35.42 -10.79
C GLY A 461 2.19 35.03 -11.10
N ASN A 462 3.13 35.95 -10.86
CA ASN A 462 4.50 35.85 -11.38
C ASN A 462 5.55 35.30 -10.40
N LYS A 463 5.21 35.07 -9.12
CA LYS A 463 6.14 34.50 -8.13
C LYS A 463 5.50 33.39 -7.29
N ARG A 464 6.13 32.22 -7.30
CA ARG A 464 5.82 31.08 -6.42
C ARG A 464 6.20 31.38 -4.97
N ASP A 465 5.25 31.13 -4.08
CA ASP A 465 5.33 31.29 -2.62
C ASP A 465 5.31 29.88 -1.97
N LYS A 466 4.92 29.76 -0.70
CA LYS A 466 4.82 28.48 0.03
C LYS A 466 3.83 27.49 -0.61
N PRO A 467 4.03 26.18 -0.41
CA PRO A 467 3.04 25.17 -0.75
C PRO A 467 1.71 25.40 -0.01
N LEU A 468 0.59 24.98 -0.62
CA LEU A 468 -0.65 24.82 0.14
C LEU A 468 -0.54 23.59 1.06
N ASN A 469 -1.22 23.62 2.20
CA ASN A 469 -1.21 22.50 3.13
C ASN A 469 -1.77 21.22 2.48
N GLY A 470 -1.09 20.09 2.60
CA GLY A 470 -1.53 18.83 1.98
C GLY A 470 -2.89 18.30 2.47
N GLN A 471 -3.30 18.63 3.69
CA GLN A 471 -4.64 18.32 4.19
C GLN A 471 -5.68 19.29 3.61
N PHE A 472 -5.38 20.59 3.49
CA PHE A 472 -6.25 21.55 2.80
C PHE A 472 -6.57 21.11 1.37
N VAL A 473 -5.55 20.73 0.61
CA VAL A 473 -5.70 20.29 -0.78
C VAL A 473 -6.53 19.01 -0.88
N ALA A 474 -6.34 18.05 0.04
CA ALA A 474 -7.18 16.85 0.11
C ALA A 474 -8.64 17.17 0.48
N THR A 475 -8.87 18.08 1.45
CA THR A 475 -10.21 18.58 1.80
C THR A 475 -10.87 19.30 0.63
N LEU A 476 -10.13 20.13 -0.12
CA LEU A 476 -10.67 20.86 -1.26
C LEU A 476 -11.03 19.92 -2.43
N LEU A 477 -10.25 18.86 -2.65
CA LEU A 477 -10.57 17.79 -3.60
C LEU A 477 -11.80 16.97 -3.18
N ASN A 478 -11.98 16.72 -1.88
CA ASN A 478 -13.20 16.10 -1.35
C ASN A 478 -14.42 17.02 -1.57
N ASP A 479 -14.31 18.29 -1.15
CA ASP A 479 -15.46 19.18 -1.05
C ASP A 479 -15.94 19.69 -2.40
N LEU A 480 -15.04 20.11 -3.29
CA LEU A 480 -15.41 20.58 -4.63
C LEU A 480 -15.78 19.43 -5.58
N PHE A 481 -15.13 18.27 -5.45
CA PHE A 481 -15.09 17.25 -6.51
C PHE A 481 -15.46 15.83 -6.06
N GLY A 482 -15.67 15.58 -4.77
CA GLY A 482 -15.90 14.23 -4.23
C GLY A 482 -14.68 13.31 -4.25
N ILE A 483 -13.50 13.84 -4.61
CA ILE A 483 -12.28 13.06 -4.82
C ILE A 483 -11.61 12.74 -3.48
N GLN A 484 -11.58 11.45 -3.14
CA GLN A 484 -11.04 10.95 -1.88
C GLN A 484 -9.51 10.82 -1.97
N ALA A 485 -8.81 11.95 -1.86
CA ALA A 485 -7.35 12.02 -1.76
C ALA A 485 -6.87 11.93 -0.29
N ARG A 486 -5.57 11.74 -0.06
CA ARG A 486 -4.99 11.74 1.30
C ARG A 486 -3.94 12.84 1.47
N GLY A 487 -4.16 13.72 2.46
CA GLY A 487 -3.18 14.71 2.91
C GLY A 487 -2.28 14.20 4.04
N GLY A 488 -1.04 14.68 4.12
CA GLY A 488 -0.13 14.49 5.26
C GLY A 488 1.23 13.90 4.88
N CYS A 489 1.87 13.20 5.82
CA CYS A 489 3.20 12.59 5.65
C CYS A 489 3.18 11.07 5.33
N ALA A 490 2.00 10.54 4.99
CA ALA A 490 1.75 9.16 4.54
C ALA A 490 2.44 8.03 5.35
N CYS A 491 2.67 8.24 6.65
CA CYS A 491 3.38 7.31 7.54
C CYS A 491 4.80 6.95 7.05
N ALA A 492 5.48 7.90 6.39
CA ALA A 492 6.87 7.81 5.93
C ALA A 492 7.62 9.12 6.25
N GLY A 493 7.55 9.53 7.52
CA GLY A 493 8.04 10.83 8.02
C GLY A 493 9.46 11.22 7.59
N PRO A 494 10.49 10.38 7.79
CA PRO A 494 11.87 10.69 7.38
C PRO A 494 11.99 10.95 5.87
N TYR A 495 11.40 10.08 5.02
CA TYR A 495 11.38 10.29 3.58
C TYR A 495 10.59 11.55 3.18
N GLY A 496 9.51 11.86 3.91
CA GLY A 496 8.79 13.12 3.78
C GLY A 496 9.68 14.34 4.07
N HIS A 497 10.58 14.27 5.05
CA HIS A 497 11.54 15.34 5.31
C HIS A 497 12.55 15.47 4.16
N CYS A 498 13.10 14.35 3.66
CA CYS A 498 13.99 14.36 2.48
C CYS A 498 13.32 14.98 1.24
N LEU A 499 12.09 14.58 0.91
CA LEU A 499 11.34 15.07 -0.26
C LEU A 499 10.97 16.56 -0.18
N LEU A 500 10.84 17.09 1.03
CA LEU A 500 10.49 18.48 1.32
C LEU A 500 11.72 19.37 1.60
N GLY A 501 12.92 18.79 1.73
CA GLY A 501 14.15 19.53 2.05
C GLY A 501 14.25 19.98 3.51
N ILE A 502 13.64 19.23 4.44
CA ILE A 502 13.56 19.57 5.86
C ILE A 502 14.78 19.04 6.60
N ASP A 503 15.60 19.96 7.11
CA ASP A 503 16.82 19.65 7.87
C ASP A 503 16.53 19.23 9.34
N GLN A 504 17.59 18.90 10.08
CA GLN A 504 17.51 18.50 11.49
C GLN A 504 16.98 19.61 12.40
N THR A 505 17.34 20.87 12.16
CA THR A 505 16.93 22.05 12.93
C THR A 505 15.43 22.29 12.76
N GLN A 506 14.95 22.30 11.51
CA GLN A 506 13.54 22.43 11.17
C GLN A 506 12.72 21.25 11.74
N SER A 507 13.22 20.02 11.60
CA SER A 507 12.63 18.81 12.17
C SER A 507 12.46 18.90 13.70
N LEU A 508 13.49 19.40 14.41
CA LEU A 508 13.44 19.62 15.85
C LEU A 508 12.48 20.75 16.24
N ALA A 509 12.45 21.85 15.47
CA ALA A 509 11.51 22.95 15.68
C ALA A 509 10.04 22.46 15.57
N ILE A 510 9.71 21.72 14.51
CA ILE A 510 8.39 21.07 14.31
C ILE A 510 8.06 20.15 15.51
N ARG A 511 9.03 19.36 16.01
CA ARG A 511 8.84 18.51 17.19
C ARG A 511 8.52 19.29 18.47
N GLU A 512 9.16 20.44 18.70
CA GLU A 512 8.85 21.29 19.86
C GLU A 512 7.50 22.03 19.71
N ALA A 513 7.06 22.40 18.49
CA ALA A 513 5.69 22.88 18.28
C ALA A 513 4.63 21.81 18.55
N ILE A 514 4.86 20.56 18.11
CA ILE A 514 3.97 19.43 18.41
C ILE A 514 3.86 19.19 19.92
N LYS A 515 4.97 19.28 20.68
CA LYS A 515 4.97 19.20 22.16
C LYS A 515 4.13 20.30 22.82
N LYS A 516 4.13 21.52 22.27
CA LYS A 516 3.26 22.63 22.72
C LYS A 516 1.77 22.43 22.36
N GLY A 517 1.43 21.33 21.68
CA GLY A 517 0.07 21.00 21.27
C GLY A 517 -0.32 21.50 19.87
N TYR A 518 0.62 22.01 19.08
CA TYR A 518 0.38 22.48 17.71
C TYR A 518 0.62 21.37 16.68
N VAL A 519 -0.25 20.35 16.67
CA VAL A 519 -0.10 19.19 15.77
C VAL A 519 -0.21 19.59 14.29
N GLY A 520 -0.93 20.67 14.00
CA GLY A 520 -1.05 21.24 12.66
C GLY A 520 0.25 21.80 12.08
N ALA A 521 1.29 22.03 12.89
CA ALA A 521 2.61 22.43 12.38
C ALA A 521 3.32 21.33 11.57
N LYS A 522 2.77 20.10 11.53
CA LYS A 522 3.30 18.98 10.74
C LYS A 522 3.22 19.29 9.23
N PRO A 523 4.35 19.26 8.49
CA PRO A 523 4.36 19.37 7.05
C PRO A 523 3.87 18.07 6.39
N GLY A 524 3.47 18.18 5.13
CA GLY A 524 2.95 17.07 4.34
C GLY A 524 2.57 17.49 2.93
N TYR A 525 2.12 16.52 2.16
CA TYR A 525 1.75 16.62 0.75
C TYR A 525 0.39 15.98 0.52
N THR A 526 -0.16 16.11 -0.68
CA THR A 526 -1.36 15.39 -1.10
C THR A 526 -0.96 14.15 -1.88
N ARG A 527 -1.66 13.03 -1.69
CA ARG A 527 -1.48 11.81 -2.47
C ARG A 527 -2.79 11.38 -3.12
N VAL A 528 -2.71 11.04 -4.40
CA VAL A 528 -3.72 10.24 -5.13
C VAL A 528 -3.06 8.99 -5.72
N GLY A 529 -3.86 7.99 -6.08
CA GLY A 529 -3.42 6.83 -6.83
C GLY A 529 -4.47 6.35 -7.82
N PHE A 530 -4.03 6.03 -9.04
CA PHE A 530 -4.88 5.64 -10.17
C PHE A 530 -4.86 4.11 -10.32
N PRO A 531 -5.84 3.37 -9.75
CA PRO A 531 -5.82 1.92 -9.82
C PRO A 531 -6.13 1.44 -11.24
N TYR A 532 -5.56 0.30 -11.62
CA TYR A 532 -5.66 -0.28 -12.97
C TYR A 532 -7.10 -0.53 -13.49
N TYR A 533 -8.09 -0.56 -12.59
CA TYR A 533 -9.50 -0.78 -12.91
C TYR A 533 -10.32 0.51 -13.05
N MET A 534 -9.76 1.68 -12.75
CA MET A 534 -10.39 2.99 -12.94
C MET A 534 -10.92 3.16 -14.38
N SER A 535 -11.99 3.93 -14.57
CA SER A 535 -12.43 4.35 -15.92
C SER A 535 -11.55 5.50 -16.44
N ASN A 536 -11.53 5.71 -17.76
CA ASN A 536 -10.78 6.83 -18.32
C ASN A 536 -11.44 8.17 -17.95
N GLU A 537 -12.77 8.15 -17.81
CA GLU A 537 -13.63 9.24 -17.39
C GLU A 537 -13.32 9.70 -15.94
N GLU A 538 -13.15 8.75 -15.00
CA GLU A 538 -12.67 9.04 -13.64
C GLU A 538 -11.21 9.56 -13.62
N PHE A 539 -10.33 8.95 -14.42
CA PHE A 539 -8.92 9.35 -14.49
C PHE A 539 -8.78 10.81 -14.98
N GLU A 540 -9.40 11.14 -16.10
CA GLU A 540 -9.40 12.47 -16.70
C GLU A 540 -10.00 13.51 -15.75
N TYR A 541 -11.11 13.18 -15.08
CA TYR A 541 -11.73 14.02 -14.06
C TYR A 541 -10.79 14.32 -12.89
N ILE A 542 -10.08 13.31 -12.36
CA ILE A 542 -9.13 13.52 -11.26
C ILE A 542 -7.96 14.41 -11.72
N VAL A 543 -7.38 14.18 -12.90
CA VAL A 543 -6.26 15.01 -13.38
C VAL A 543 -6.70 16.46 -13.63
N ALA A 544 -7.88 16.67 -14.22
CA ALA A 544 -8.46 18.00 -14.39
C ALA A 544 -8.74 18.71 -13.05
N ALA A 545 -9.16 17.97 -12.02
CA ALA A 545 -9.31 18.52 -10.66
C ALA A 545 -7.97 18.89 -10.01
N LEU A 546 -6.88 18.14 -10.27
CA LEU A 546 -5.54 18.51 -9.81
C LEU A 546 -5.04 19.79 -10.49
N GLU A 547 -5.24 19.91 -11.80
CA GLU A 547 -4.93 21.12 -12.58
C GLU A 547 -5.73 22.33 -12.06
N PHE A 548 -7.02 22.15 -11.81
CA PHE A 548 -7.89 23.16 -11.20
C PHE A 548 -7.35 23.63 -9.85
N VAL A 549 -7.02 22.71 -8.93
CA VAL A 549 -6.54 23.07 -7.59
C VAL A 549 -5.15 23.73 -7.64
N ALA A 550 -4.30 23.40 -8.62
CA ALA A 550 -3.04 24.11 -8.84
C ALA A 550 -3.20 25.53 -9.42
N LEU A 551 -4.27 25.80 -10.18
CA LEU A 551 -4.57 27.11 -10.75
C LEU A 551 -5.38 28.02 -9.81
N TYR A 552 -6.34 27.45 -9.09
CA TYR A 552 -7.34 28.19 -8.32
C TYR A 552 -7.34 27.90 -6.81
N GLY A 553 -6.69 26.84 -6.35
CA GLY A 553 -6.85 26.31 -4.98
C GLY A 553 -6.58 27.31 -3.87
N GLN A 554 -5.62 28.23 -4.05
CA GLN A 554 -5.33 29.27 -3.05
C GLN A 554 -6.50 30.22 -2.80
N ARG A 555 -7.36 30.46 -3.80
CA ARG A 555 -8.50 31.38 -3.71
C ARG A 555 -9.56 30.91 -2.72
N PHE A 556 -9.58 29.61 -2.42
CA PHE A 556 -10.52 28.98 -1.48
C PHE A 556 -10.08 29.11 -0.01
N LEU A 557 -8.82 29.47 0.30
CA LEU A 557 -8.32 29.63 1.68
C LEU A 557 -9.22 30.49 2.59
N PRO A 558 -9.81 31.63 2.15
CA PRO A 558 -10.69 32.44 2.98
C PRO A 558 -11.97 31.71 3.44
N LEU A 559 -12.44 30.72 2.68
CA LEU A 559 -13.65 29.94 3.00
C LEU A 559 -13.42 28.88 4.08
N TYR A 560 -12.17 28.61 4.47
CA TYR A 560 -11.84 27.56 5.43
C TYR A 560 -11.20 28.09 6.72
N HIS A 561 -11.46 27.37 7.81
CA HIS A 561 -10.75 27.49 9.07
C HIS A 561 -9.70 26.37 9.16
N PHE A 562 -8.47 26.73 9.54
CA PHE A 562 -7.40 25.79 9.87
C PHE A 562 -7.20 25.83 11.37
N ASP A 563 -7.40 24.69 12.03
CA ASP A 563 -7.07 24.53 13.44
C ASP A 563 -5.62 24.08 13.57
N LEU A 564 -4.77 24.97 14.10
CA LEU A 564 -3.35 24.71 14.32
C LEU A 564 -3.11 23.61 15.39
N ARG A 565 -4.06 23.35 16.28
CA ARG A 565 -3.93 22.32 17.34
C ARG A 565 -4.11 20.91 16.78
N THR A 566 -5.09 20.67 15.91
CA THR A 566 -5.31 19.35 15.27
C THR A 566 -4.66 19.19 13.90
N GLY A 567 -4.48 20.28 13.14
CA GLY A 567 -4.14 20.27 11.71
C GLY A 567 -5.34 20.15 10.77
N ASN A 568 -6.57 20.16 11.30
CA ASN A 568 -7.77 19.99 10.50
C ASN A 568 -8.17 21.27 9.76
N TRP A 569 -8.74 21.08 8.56
CA TRP A 569 -9.34 22.12 7.74
C TRP A 569 -10.86 21.91 7.70
N THR A 570 -11.63 22.95 8.04
CA THR A 570 -13.09 22.91 8.07
C THR A 570 -13.69 24.08 7.30
N PHE A 571 -14.78 23.83 6.56
CA PHE A 571 -15.47 24.86 5.81
C PHE A 571 -16.20 25.84 6.75
N LYS A 572 -16.08 27.15 6.51
CA LYS A 572 -16.75 28.19 7.29
C LYS A 572 -18.23 28.29 6.86
N ASN A 573 -19.15 27.58 7.51
CA ASN A 573 -20.59 27.69 7.22
C ASN A 573 -21.14 29.13 7.25
N LYS A 574 -20.52 30.05 8.02
CA LYS A 574 -20.86 31.48 8.03
C LYS A 574 -20.56 32.22 6.71
N ALA A 575 -19.64 31.72 5.88
CA ALA A 575 -19.33 32.29 4.56
C ALA A 575 -20.45 32.05 3.52
N LEU A 576 -21.49 31.29 3.88
CA LEU A 576 -22.74 31.16 3.11
C LEU A 576 -23.80 32.22 3.50
N ILE A 577 -23.58 32.96 4.59
CA ILE A 577 -24.61 33.74 5.31
C ILE A 577 -24.23 35.24 5.45
N LYS A 578 -22.98 35.61 5.14
CA LYS A 578 -22.49 36.99 5.16
C LYS A 578 -21.76 37.33 3.86
N ASP A 579 -22.00 38.53 3.34
CA ASP A 579 -21.20 39.16 2.27
C ASP A 579 -19.78 39.56 2.71
N THR A 580 -19.36 39.19 3.93
CA THR A 580 -18.04 39.49 4.51
C THR A 580 -17.53 38.32 5.35
N CYS A 581 -16.29 37.91 5.08
CA CYS A 581 -15.52 37.10 6.02
C CYS A 581 -15.02 37.97 7.19
N ASP A 582 -14.73 37.35 8.34
CA ASP A 582 -14.21 38.08 9.52
C ASP A 582 -12.85 38.76 9.27
N ASP A 583 -12.15 38.40 8.17
CA ASP A 583 -10.95 39.04 7.64
C ASP A 583 -11.22 40.37 6.86
N GLY A 584 -12.45 40.86 6.85
CA GLY A 584 -12.84 42.15 6.23
C GLY A 584 -12.96 42.17 4.70
N ILE A 585 -12.71 41.03 4.04
CA ILE A 585 -12.83 40.88 2.59
C ILE A 585 -14.33 40.81 2.22
N PRO A 586 -14.84 41.68 1.33
CA PRO A 586 -16.18 41.53 0.76
C PRO A 586 -16.21 40.29 -0.15
N VAL A 587 -17.23 39.46 0.04
CA VAL A 587 -17.44 38.17 -0.64
C VAL A 587 -18.57 38.38 -1.65
N PRO A 588 -18.31 38.53 -2.96
CA PRO A 588 -19.35 38.89 -3.93
C PRO A 588 -20.32 37.73 -4.15
N ASP A 589 -21.49 37.82 -3.51
CA ASP A 589 -22.68 36.98 -3.71
C ASP A 589 -22.39 35.49 -3.99
N LEU A 590 -21.58 34.88 -3.12
CA LEU A 590 -21.45 33.41 -3.12
C LEU A 590 -22.80 32.75 -2.78
N ALA A 591 -23.72 33.45 -2.08
CA ALA A 591 -25.06 32.95 -1.81
C ALA A 591 -25.81 32.60 -3.11
N THR A 592 -25.86 33.50 -4.11
CA THR A 592 -26.45 33.20 -5.43
C THR A 592 -25.67 32.12 -6.17
N ALA A 593 -24.33 32.08 -6.07
CA ALA A 593 -23.54 31.01 -6.67
C ALA A 593 -23.86 29.61 -6.08
N PHE A 594 -24.06 29.54 -4.76
CA PHE A 594 -24.52 28.32 -4.08
C PHE A 594 -26.00 28.02 -4.34
N GLN A 595 -26.85 29.03 -4.53
CA GLN A 595 -28.26 28.83 -4.95
C GLN A 595 -28.35 28.25 -6.36
N ALA A 596 -27.52 28.71 -7.31
CA ALA A 596 -27.44 28.15 -8.65
C ALA A 596 -27.08 26.65 -8.64
N ILE A 597 -26.11 26.26 -7.79
CA ILE A 597 -25.73 24.86 -7.55
C ILE A 597 -26.88 24.06 -6.88
N ASN A 598 -27.78 24.72 -6.15
CA ASN A 598 -28.96 24.09 -5.57
C ASN A 598 -30.14 23.99 -6.56
N THR A 599 -30.30 24.88 -7.55
CA THR A 599 -31.38 24.77 -8.54
C THR A 599 -31.20 23.61 -9.53
N ASP A 600 -29.96 23.18 -9.79
CA ASP A 600 -29.68 21.95 -10.55
C ASP A 600 -30.20 20.67 -9.85
N ARG A 601 -30.64 20.75 -8.57
CA ARG A 601 -31.24 19.62 -7.83
C ARG A 601 -32.66 19.26 -8.25
N GLU A 602 -33.34 20.11 -9.03
CA GLU A 602 -34.73 19.87 -9.45
C GLU A 602 -34.86 19.34 -10.88
N SER A 603 -33.93 19.69 -11.78
CA SER A 603 -33.92 19.21 -13.17
C SER A 603 -33.57 17.72 -13.29
N ASP A 604 -32.57 17.24 -12.54
CA ASP A 604 -31.99 15.90 -12.66
C ASP A 604 -32.90 14.75 -12.17
N LYS A 605 -34.11 15.06 -11.67
CA LYS A 605 -35.08 14.09 -11.13
C LYS A 605 -36.01 13.45 -12.17
N THR A 606 -35.95 13.86 -13.44
CA THR A 606 -37.04 13.59 -14.41
C THR A 606 -36.76 12.55 -15.50
N ASP A 607 -35.51 12.17 -15.81
CA ASP A 607 -35.21 11.21 -16.88
C ASP A 607 -34.22 10.08 -16.48
N ALA A 608 -34.67 9.22 -15.57
CA ALA A 608 -33.88 8.14 -15.00
C ALA A 608 -34.17 6.76 -15.65
N ARG A 609 -33.85 6.58 -16.95
CA ARG A 609 -33.59 5.24 -17.56
C ARG A 609 -32.86 5.31 -18.93
N LYS A 610 -31.63 4.76 -18.97
CA LYS A 610 -30.74 4.49 -20.13
C LYS A 610 -29.87 5.65 -20.66
N LYS A 611 -28.70 5.86 -20.01
CA LYS A 611 -27.39 6.17 -20.63
C LYS A 611 -26.31 6.46 -19.54
N ASP A 612 -25.66 5.43 -19.02
CA ASP A 612 -24.72 5.58 -17.87
C ASP A 612 -23.51 6.49 -18.17
N ASN A 613 -22.68 6.14 -19.17
CA ASN A 613 -21.41 6.86 -19.40
C ASN A 613 -21.59 8.36 -19.76
N SER A 614 -22.69 8.77 -20.39
CA SER A 614 -22.91 10.21 -20.63
C SER A 614 -23.37 10.94 -19.36
N SER A 615 -24.11 10.27 -18.46
CA SER A 615 -24.54 10.88 -17.19
C SER A 615 -23.35 11.21 -16.28
N ILE A 616 -22.40 10.29 -16.12
CA ILE A 616 -21.23 10.52 -15.24
C ILE A 616 -20.30 11.64 -15.78
N VAL A 617 -20.09 11.69 -17.11
CA VAL A 617 -19.29 12.76 -17.74
C VAL A 617 -19.97 14.12 -17.59
N LEU A 618 -21.30 14.20 -17.67
CA LEU A 618 -22.05 15.43 -17.42
C LEU A 618 -21.94 15.88 -15.95
N LYS A 619 -22.08 14.96 -14.98
CA LYS A 619 -21.87 15.27 -13.54
C LYS A 619 -20.46 15.80 -13.27
N TYR A 620 -19.42 15.12 -13.76
CA TYR A 620 -18.02 15.54 -13.61
C TYR A 620 -17.73 16.90 -14.27
N SER A 621 -18.34 17.16 -15.44
CA SER A 621 -18.23 18.45 -16.12
C SER A 621 -18.92 19.57 -15.32
N SER A 622 -20.13 19.31 -14.78
CA SER A 622 -20.85 20.26 -13.92
C SER A 622 -20.04 20.63 -12.68
N TYR A 623 -19.45 19.66 -11.96
CA TYR A 623 -18.63 19.93 -10.79
C TYR A 623 -17.42 20.83 -11.10
N LEU A 624 -16.76 20.63 -12.26
CA LEU A 624 -15.66 21.49 -12.73
C LEU A 624 -16.12 22.91 -13.08
N GLU A 625 -17.26 23.07 -13.78
CA GLU A 625 -17.79 24.39 -14.12
C GLU A 625 -18.32 25.16 -12.90
N SER A 626 -18.99 24.49 -11.96
CA SER A 626 -19.40 25.08 -10.67
C SER A 626 -18.18 25.57 -9.89
N ALA A 627 -17.10 24.77 -9.82
CA ALA A 627 -15.88 25.16 -9.15
C ALA A 627 -15.19 26.37 -9.82
N LYS A 628 -15.16 26.44 -11.16
CA LYS A 628 -14.66 27.61 -11.92
C LYS A 628 -15.46 28.87 -11.63
N ARG A 629 -16.80 28.78 -11.62
CA ARG A 629 -17.68 29.93 -11.30
C ARG A 629 -17.38 30.49 -9.91
N ILE A 630 -17.22 29.61 -8.90
CA ILE A 630 -16.84 30.04 -7.55
C ILE A 630 -15.43 30.66 -7.52
N ALA A 631 -14.45 30.04 -8.20
CA ALA A 631 -13.07 30.53 -8.26
C ALA A 631 -12.88 31.86 -9.01
N ALA A 632 -13.89 32.30 -9.78
CA ALA A 632 -13.93 33.62 -10.41
C ALA A 632 -14.45 34.72 -9.46
N LEU A 633 -15.30 34.38 -8.48
CA LEU A 633 -15.81 35.31 -7.46
C LEU A 633 -14.84 35.50 -6.27
N LEU A 634 -13.92 34.54 -6.07
CA LEU A 634 -12.96 34.55 -4.96
C LEU A 634 -11.70 35.38 -5.28
N PRO A 635 -11.08 36.04 -4.28
CA PRO A 635 -9.88 36.86 -4.47
C PRO A 635 -8.71 36.03 -5.01
N LYS A 636 -8.09 36.48 -6.12
CA LYS A 636 -7.02 35.72 -6.80
C LYS A 636 -5.79 35.44 -5.94
N PHE A 637 -5.45 36.41 -5.09
CA PHE A 637 -4.30 36.39 -4.18
C PHE A 637 -4.76 36.79 -2.77
N PRO A 638 -5.39 35.89 -2.00
CA PRO A 638 -5.86 36.22 -0.65
C PRO A 638 -4.67 36.49 0.28
N SER A 639 -4.86 37.37 1.26
CA SER A 639 -3.86 37.63 2.29
C SER A 639 -3.49 36.35 3.04
N GLN A 640 -2.21 36.19 3.37
CA GLN A 640 -1.74 35.12 4.25
C GLN A 640 -2.28 35.32 5.66
N ARG A 641 -2.84 34.28 6.27
CA ARG A 641 -3.37 34.37 7.64
C ARG A 641 -2.23 34.62 8.64
N ARG A 642 -2.35 35.69 9.41
CA ARG A 642 -1.51 35.94 10.58
C ARG A 642 -2.15 35.30 11.81
N PHE A 643 -1.39 34.49 12.53
CA PHE A 643 -1.78 34.00 13.85
C PHE A 643 -1.42 35.04 14.91
N GLN A 644 -2.19 35.12 15.99
CA GLN A 644 -1.94 36.03 17.11
C GLN A 644 -0.98 35.43 18.16
N GLU A 645 -0.88 34.10 18.22
CA GLU A 645 0.07 33.37 19.08
C GLU A 645 1.39 33.14 18.33
N ASP A 646 2.53 33.46 18.95
CA ASP A 646 3.84 32.98 18.47
C ASP A 646 4.10 31.57 19.01
N PHE A 647 4.03 30.57 18.14
CA PHE A 647 4.34 29.17 18.44
C PHE A 647 5.83 28.83 18.26
N GLY A 648 6.65 29.75 17.73
CA GLY A 648 8.11 29.61 17.57
C GLY A 648 8.55 28.71 16.42
N VAL A 649 7.70 28.52 15.39
CA VAL A 649 8.00 27.74 14.18
C VAL A 649 7.39 28.42 12.97
N GLU A 650 8.19 28.71 11.95
CA GLU A 650 7.67 29.14 10.66
C GLU A 650 7.01 27.96 9.94
N LEU A 651 5.73 28.09 9.57
CA LEU A 651 5.03 27.03 8.83
C LEU A 651 5.63 26.85 7.43
N TYR A 652 5.88 25.59 7.07
CA TYR A 652 6.37 25.19 5.74
C TYR A 652 5.37 25.50 4.61
N PHE A 653 4.08 25.62 4.95
CA PHE A 653 2.96 25.83 4.02
C PHE A 653 2.20 27.13 4.31
N ARG A 654 1.37 27.57 3.36
CA ARG A 654 0.48 28.73 3.48
C ARG A 654 -0.83 28.37 4.19
N VAL A 655 -1.37 29.35 4.92
CA VAL A 655 -2.67 29.36 5.61
C VAL A 655 -3.39 30.67 5.30
#